data_AF-A0AAW0ERP4-F1
#
_entry.id   AF-A0AAW0ERP4-F1
#
_cell.length_a   1.000
_cell.length_b   1.000
_cell.length_c   1.000
_cell.angle_alpha   90.00
_cell.angle_beta   90.00
_cell.angle_gamma   90.00
#
_symmetry.space_group_name_H-M   'P 1'
#
loop_
_entity.id
_entity.type
_entity.pdbx_description
1 polymer ?
#
loop_
_entity_poly.entity_id
_entity_poly.type
_entity_poly.pdbx_seq_one_letter_code
_entity_poly.pdbx_strand_id
1 'polypeptide(L)'
;MAGLWRVSDAAVATASVCRTTPWVRRLTALVAGVVWLAAVLAAALPYEPIFHPRPPRGWVGGPAAAYRDAATQKVHLYMLYNPSATTNVSAAWYHVTSSDYAYWTREDPPTAISADRWYDTDGVLSGVMMNNGQNTPVALYTCEDSGAMQRQCLANPTSADVAGRRLFNTLVKSPVNPVIGADSVPQLVSRGAPHDPTEWWTNPAASGQWLIAFAARQSTSSGLRSSVVVFATSDTSLQGGYTFSHSLYDDTSGGGGGGVRLTAQTLERPDFFTLTGAGATSGAGERFLKLSVAEWRRDLVVYGAYAAAASNAGQYIFTADTARRATVVDYGCLYGGKTFYDPIQRRRRMWGWIQEDLAPSSVGANGWAGMQTIRDVVYDTTENKLRFPPIREMQALRASRVAWSTGLTVTSAAATTVLTGSSSLAKYQEVIATFYIPPGVFDGSKYFAANPPEFGMRVRASADASRYVTVAVRMPIANATPTRGYRQPGTVLQEVAVSDDVDAAGSCATQCLQAVPLCEAWNLRLNASGSYCSFLSTPAPLEVDCTAQTSLPNVPLLLVERAASSSIGSLTSVGGRAPLTVAHPSYVKLHLFIDDSAIEVYKDDGTEVVSSRVYLPGGDSLTGVSLYTRNMDAITADVTVFTMSSMWAAAAANNAATRANSASVL
;
A
#
# COMPACT_ATOMS: atom_id res chain seq x y z
N MET A 1 5.04 -60.26 26.52
CA MET A 1 5.72 -60.17 27.81
C MET A 1 7.19 -59.88 27.55
N ALA A 2 7.72 -58.81 28.19
CA ALA A 2 9.13 -58.45 28.36
C ALA A 2 10.04 -58.39 27.10
N GLY A 3 10.85 -57.38 26.83
CA GLY A 3 11.43 -56.38 27.73
C GLY A 3 12.91 -56.22 27.37
N LEU A 4 13.25 -55.02 26.88
CA LEU A 4 14.52 -54.30 26.97
C LEU A 4 15.86 -54.86 26.42
N TRP A 5 16.36 -54.12 25.42
CA TRP A 5 17.69 -53.49 25.25
C TRP A 5 19.00 -54.27 25.44
N ARG A 6 19.86 -54.21 24.42
CA ARG A 6 21.28 -53.82 24.52
C ARG A 6 21.85 -53.35 23.18
N VAL A 7 22.68 -52.31 23.27
CA VAL A 7 23.44 -51.64 22.20
C VAL A 7 24.89 -52.13 22.22
N SER A 8 25.56 -52.30 21.07
CA SER A 8 26.95 -51.85 20.81
C SER A 8 27.47 -52.24 19.41
N ASP A 9 27.75 -51.19 18.62
CA ASP A 9 28.94 -50.90 17.82
C ASP A 9 29.67 -51.92 16.91
N ALA A 10 29.77 -51.47 15.64
CA ALA A 10 30.99 -51.32 14.82
C ALA A 10 31.60 -52.53 14.04
N ALA A 11 31.28 -52.52 12.73
CA ALA A 11 32.21 -52.18 11.62
C ALA A 11 32.81 -53.28 10.68
N VAL A 12 32.77 -52.89 9.38
CA VAL A 12 33.68 -53.18 8.24
C VAL A 12 33.44 -54.38 7.30
N ALA A 13 32.91 -54.00 6.11
CA ALA A 13 33.24 -54.33 4.71
C ALA A 13 33.18 -55.78 4.16
N THR A 14 32.48 -55.95 3.02
CA THR A 14 33.10 -56.03 1.67
C THR A 14 32.05 -56.26 0.57
N ALA A 15 32.49 -56.05 -0.68
CA ALA A 15 31.87 -56.32 -2.00
C ALA A 15 31.07 -55.17 -2.65
N SER A 16 31.14 -54.91 -3.95
CA SER A 16 32.15 -55.07 -5.01
C SER A 16 31.58 -54.31 -6.22
N VAL A 17 32.42 -53.58 -6.94
CA VAL A 17 32.04 -52.70 -8.05
C VAL A 17 31.99 -53.48 -9.37
N CYS A 18 30.88 -53.37 -10.11
CA CYS A 18 30.82 -53.69 -11.54
C CYS A 18 30.95 -52.38 -12.36
N ARG A 19 31.89 -52.37 -13.31
CA ARG A 19 32.35 -51.21 -14.08
C ARG A 19 31.41 -50.88 -15.25
N THR A 20 31.11 -49.60 -15.44
CA THR A 20 30.70 -49.04 -16.75
C THR A 20 31.60 -47.85 -17.13
N THR A 21 31.80 -47.69 -18.44
CA THR A 21 32.95 -47.07 -19.14
C THR A 21 32.88 -45.53 -19.22
N PRO A 22 34.02 -44.78 -19.31
CA PRO A 22 34.08 -43.34 -19.00
C PRO A 22 33.57 -42.35 -20.05
N TRP A 23 33.14 -42.80 -21.24
CA TRP A 23 32.84 -41.90 -22.37
C TRP A 23 31.39 -41.36 -22.37
N VAL A 24 30.44 -42.09 -21.78
CA VAL A 24 29.01 -41.66 -21.72
C VAL A 24 28.76 -40.58 -20.66
N ARG A 25 29.67 -40.43 -19.68
CA ARG A 25 29.59 -39.39 -18.63
C ARG A 25 30.07 -38.01 -19.09
N ARG A 26 30.86 -37.92 -20.17
CA ARG A 26 31.40 -36.63 -20.63
C ARG A 26 30.45 -35.87 -21.56
N LEU A 27 29.61 -36.55 -22.35
CA LEU A 27 28.59 -35.87 -23.18
C LEU A 27 27.36 -35.44 -22.37
N THR A 28 26.93 -36.23 -21.37
CA THR A 28 25.79 -35.89 -20.50
C THR A 28 26.11 -34.74 -19.55
N ALA A 29 27.34 -34.64 -19.04
CA ALA A 29 27.77 -33.51 -18.20
C ALA A 29 27.97 -32.21 -18.99
N LEU A 30 28.38 -32.27 -20.26
CA LEU A 30 28.53 -31.07 -21.10
C LEU A 30 27.18 -30.54 -21.59
N VAL A 31 26.23 -31.42 -21.94
CA VAL A 31 24.86 -31.00 -22.32
C VAL A 31 24.08 -30.52 -21.09
N ALA A 32 24.21 -31.18 -19.94
CA ALA A 32 23.61 -30.69 -18.68
C ALA A 32 24.26 -29.38 -18.20
N GLY A 33 25.57 -29.22 -18.39
CA GLY A 33 26.32 -28.00 -18.06
C GLY A 33 25.96 -26.83 -18.97
N VAL A 34 25.74 -27.05 -20.26
CA VAL A 34 25.30 -26.00 -21.22
C VAL A 34 23.82 -25.67 -21.07
N VAL A 35 22.96 -26.64 -20.70
CA VAL A 35 21.54 -26.38 -20.37
C VAL A 35 21.41 -25.65 -19.02
N TRP A 36 22.26 -25.95 -18.03
CA TRP A 36 22.34 -25.16 -16.79
C TRP A 36 22.92 -23.76 -17.03
N LEU A 37 23.98 -23.62 -17.85
CA LEU A 37 24.53 -22.30 -18.16
C LEU A 37 23.55 -21.47 -19.00
N ALA A 38 22.80 -22.08 -19.92
CA ALA A 38 21.74 -21.41 -20.66
C ALA A 38 20.51 -21.08 -19.80
N ALA A 39 20.16 -21.91 -18.81
CA ALA A 39 19.12 -21.59 -17.82
C ALA A 39 19.56 -20.50 -16.83
N VAL A 40 20.86 -20.41 -16.53
CA VAL A 40 21.45 -19.33 -15.71
C VAL A 40 21.65 -18.05 -16.52
N LEU A 41 21.92 -18.13 -17.83
CA LEU A 41 21.97 -16.95 -18.72
C LEU A 41 20.58 -16.50 -19.21
N ALA A 42 19.57 -17.36 -19.22
CA ALA A 42 18.17 -16.98 -19.51
C ALA A 42 17.43 -16.41 -18.28
N ALA A 43 18.09 -16.34 -17.12
CA ALA A 43 17.58 -15.78 -15.87
C ALA A 43 18.12 -14.36 -15.57
N ALA A 44 18.34 -13.53 -16.59
CA ALA A 44 19.24 -12.38 -16.46
C ALA A 44 18.67 -11.03 -16.91
N LEU A 45 17.42 -10.70 -16.56
CA LEU A 45 17.07 -9.34 -16.20
C LEU A 45 16.21 -9.39 -14.93
N PRO A 46 16.55 -8.64 -13.86
CA PRO A 46 15.66 -8.52 -12.72
C PRO A 46 14.31 -8.04 -13.23
N TYR A 47 13.22 -8.49 -12.61
CA TYR A 47 11.94 -7.86 -12.88
C TYR A 47 12.12 -6.39 -12.50
N GLU A 48 11.98 -5.43 -13.41
CA GLU A 48 12.52 -4.09 -13.18
C GLU A 48 11.49 -3.03 -13.58
N PRO A 49 10.77 -2.46 -12.58
CA PRO A 49 9.97 -1.27 -12.77
C PRO A 49 10.84 -0.10 -13.22
N ILE A 50 10.39 0.62 -14.24
CA ILE A 50 11.11 1.74 -14.84
C ILE A 50 10.45 3.09 -14.60
N PHE A 51 9.23 3.11 -14.06
CA PHE A 51 8.46 4.30 -13.73
C PHE A 51 7.83 4.26 -12.33
N HIS A 52 8.39 3.45 -11.43
CA HIS A 52 8.20 3.54 -9.97
C HIS A 52 9.56 3.83 -9.29
N PRO A 53 9.63 4.78 -8.32
CA PRO A 53 10.90 5.07 -7.66
C PRO A 53 11.40 3.88 -6.84
N ARG A 54 12.64 3.49 -7.09
CA ARG A 54 13.40 2.48 -6.34
C ARG A 54 14.91 2.75 -6.46
N PRO A 55 15.74 2.34 -5.49
CA PRO A 55 17.18 2.29 -5.67
C PRO A 55 17.54 1.21 -6.71
N PRO A 56 18.67 1.27 -7.43
CA PRO A 56 19.06 0.23 -8.40
C PRO A 56 19.19 -1.18 -7.81
N ARG A 57 19.53 -1.30 -6.52
CA ARG A 57 19.79 -2.57 -5.81
C ARG A 57 19.49 -2.42 -4.32
N GLY A 58 19.33 -3.55 -3.64
CA GLY A 58 19.04 -3.61 -2.21
C GLY A 58 17.56 -3.45 -1.88
N TRP A 59 17.23 -3.34 -0.60
CA TRP A 59 15.86 -3.17 -0.13
C TRP A 59 15.49 -1.71 0.02
N VAL A 60 14.27 -1.37 -0.42
CA VAL A 60 13.60 -0.12 -0.07
C VAL A 60 12.32 -0.42 0.72
N GLY A 61 12.11 0.33 1.78
CA GLY A 61 10.91 0.28 2.61
C GLY A 61 10.00 1.46 2.35
N GLY A 62 9.39 1.97 3.42
CA GLY A 62 8.51 3.13 3.39
C GLY A 62 9.09 4.41 2.79
N PRO A 63 8.23 5.36 2.39
CA PRO A 63 8.65 6.76 2.33
C PRO A 63 9.11 7.16 3.73
N ALA A 64 10.31 7.73 3.78
CA ALA A 64 10.93 8.16 5.02
C ALA A 64 10.77 9.66 5.23
N ALA A 65 10.90 10.47 4.18
CA ALA A 65 10.53 11.88 4.20
C ALA A 65 10.29 12.35 2.78
N ALA A 66 9.18 13.05 2.52
CA ALA A 66 8.94 13.72 1.25
C ALA A 66 8.92 15.23 1.51
N TYR A 67 9.59 16.00 0.67
CA TYR A 67 9.73 17.44 0.85
C TYR A 67 9.68 18.18 -0.48
N ARG A 68 8.89 19.25 -0.55
CA ARG A 68 8.92 20.20 -1.67
C ARG A 68 9.65 21.45 -1.23
N ASP A 69 10.83 21.67 -1.81
CA ASP A 69 11.60 22.88 -1.56
C ASP A 69 10.97 24.08 -2.28
N ALA A 70 10.56 25.09 -1.53
CA ALA A 70 9.90 26.27 -2.10
C ALA A 70 10.86 27.12 -2.94
N ALA A 71 12.16 27.10 -2.63
CA ALA A 71 13.17 27.92 -3.30
C ALA A 71 13.59 27.35 -4.65
N THR A 72 13.94 26.06 -4.71
CA THR A 72 14.33 25.39 -5.96
C THR A 72 13.16 24.79 -6.73
N GLN A 73 11.99 24.72 -6.11
CA GLN A 73 10.81 24.00 -6.60
C GLN A 73 11.05 22.50 -6.82
N LYS A 74 12.14 21.92 -6.31
CA LYS A 74 12.39 20.49 -6.39
C LYS A 74 11.59 19.73 -5.35
N VAL A 75 11.21 18.51 -5.73
CA VAL A 75 10.67 17.47 -4.85
C VAL A 75 11.84 16.60 -4.44
N HIS A 76 11.96 16.33 -3.14
CA HIS A 76 12.92 15.40 -2.55
C HIS A 76 12.12 14.25 -1.95
N LEU A 77 12.49 13.03 -2.30
CA LEU A 77 11.94 11.81 -1.73
C LEU A 77 13.06 11.02 -1.08
N TYR A 78 12.95 10.83 0.23
CA TYR A 78 13.77 9.96 1.04
C TYR A 78 12.99 8.68 1.33
N MET A 79 13.63 7.53 1.22
CA MET A 79 13.00 6.22 1.44
C MET A 79 13.88 5.36 2.34
N LEU A 80 13.28 4.52 3.19
CA LEU A 80 14.03 3.55 3.99
C LEU A 80 14.81 2.64 3.04
N TYR A 81 16.09 2.40 3.34
CA TYR A 81 17.00 1.76 2.40
C TYR A 81 18.00 0.87 3.11
N ASN A 82 18.23 -0.31 2.55
CA ASN A 82 19.38 -1.14 2.89
C ASN A 82 20.26 -1.34 1.64
N PRO A 83 21.44 -0.70 1.58
CA PRO A 83 22.36 -0.87 0.45
C PRO A 83 23.03 -2.24 0.40
N SER A 84 23.06 -2.98 1.52
CA SER A 84 23.87 -4.19 1.66
C SER A 84 23.07 -5.47 1.52
N ALA A 85 21.75 -5.41 1.68
CA ALA A 85 20.88 -6.57 1.54
C ALA A 85 19.51 -6.21 0.98
N THR A 86 18.77 -7.23 0.54
CA THR A 86 17.37 -7.13 0.12
C THR A 86 16.40 -7.35 1.29
N THR A 87 16.85 -7.07 2.52
CA THR A 87 16.08 -7.15 3.76
C THR A 87 16.11 -5.82 4.51
N ASN A 88 15.20 -5.64 5.47
CA ASN A 88 14.97 -4.40 6.20
C ASN A 88 15.97 -4.11 7.34
N VAL A 89 17.09 -4.83 7.42
CA VAL A 89 18.07 -4.69 8.52
C VAL A 89 18.94 -3.44 8.33
N SER A 90 19.19 -2.67 9.39
CA SER A 90 20.10 -1.50 9.38
C SER A 90 19.73 -0.41 8.37
N ALA A 91 18.48 0.08 8.46
CA ALA A 91 17.93 1.04 7.52
C ALA A 91 18.69 2.38 7.52
N ALA A 92 18.90 2.92 6.32
CA ALA A 92 19.39 4.25 5.97
C ALA A 92 18.30 4.97 5.15
N TRP A 93 18.52 6.22 4.72
CA TRP A 93 17.61 6.91 3.79
C TRP A 93 18.23 7.05 2.39
N TYR A 94 17.59 6.47 1.38
CA TYR A 94 17.93 6.68 -0.04
C TYR A 94 17.22 7.92 -0.59
N HIS A 95 17.93 8.75 -1.34
CA HIS A 95 17.44 10.05 -1.81
C HIS A 95 17.35 10.14 -3.33
N VAL A 96 16.18 10.59 -3.81
CA VAL A 96 15.94 10.95 -5.21
C VAL A 96 15.25 12.31 -5.29
N THR A 97 15.45 13.03 -6.39
CA THR A 97 14.75 14.31 -6.64
C THR A 97 14.00 14.32 -7.95
N SER A 98 13.00 15.20 -8.04
CA SER A 98 12.28 15.49 -9.27
C SER A 98 11.86 16.95 -9.33
N SER A 99 11.69 17.48 -10.54
CA SER A 99 11.11 18.81 -10.76
C SER A 99 9.61 18.77 -11.11
N ASP A 100 9.12 17.61 -11.55
CA ASP A 100 7.80 17.46 -12.16
C ASP A 100 7.04 16.21 -11.69
N TYR A 101 7.57 15.43 -10.75
CA TYR A 101 7.06 14.13 -10.29
C TYR A 101 7.07 12.99 -11.30
N ALA A 102 7.41 13.26 -12.57
CA ALA A 102 7.42 12.26 -13.63
C ALA A 102 8.83 11.72 -13.87
N TYR A 103 9.81 12.62 -14.05
CA TYR A 103 11.20 12.27 -14.25
C TYR A 103 12.00 12.47 -12.96
N TRP A 104 12.78 11.45 -12.59
CA TRP A 104 13.47 11.37 -11.31
C TRP A 104 14.98 11.27 -11.51
N THR A 105 15.72 11.92 -10.62
CA THR A 105 17.18 11.90 -10.56
C THR A 105 17.62 11.12 -9.34
N ARG A 106 18.55 10.19 -9.53
CA ARG A 106 19.25 9.52 -8.43
C ARG A 106 20.38 10.43 -7.98
N GLU A 107 20.39 10.78 -6.71
CA GLU A 107 21.36 11.72 -6.16
C GLU A 107 22.68 11.03 -5.80
N ASP A 108 23.75 11.83 -5.73
CA ASP A 108 25.08 11.42 -5.28
C ASP A 108 25.54 12.35 -4.14
N PRO A 109 25.89 11.82 -2.95
CA PRO A 109 25.72 10.42 -2.54
C PRO A 109 24.24 10.00 -2.50
N PRO A 110 23.93 8.72 -2.77
CA PRO A 110 22.55 8.24 -2.78
C PRO A 110 21.94 8.08 -1.39
N THR A 111 22.78 7.94 -0.36
CA THR A 111 22.36 7.77 1.03
C THR A 111 22.47 9.09 1.77
N ALA A 112 21.33 9.64 2.17
CA ALA A 112 21.26 10.93 2.85
C ALA A 112 21.66 10.85 4.33
N ILE A 113 21.28 9.76 5.00
CA ILE A 113 21.64 9.43 6.40
C ILE A 113 21.73 7.92 6.59
N SER A 114 22.64 7.47 7.46
CA SER A 114 22.88 6.06 7.81
C SER A 114 22.92 5.85 9.32
N ALA A 115 22.74 4.62 9.79
CA ALA A 115 22.96 4.23 11.18
C ALA A 115 24.46 4.39 11.55
N ASP A 116 24.78 5.38 12.39
CA ASP A 116 26.18 5.71 12.73
C ASP A 116 26.37 6.30 14.14
N ARG A 117 25.30 6.35 14.95
CA ARG A 117 25.32 6.81 16.34
C ARG A 117 24.74 5.76 17.26
N TRP A 118 25.06 5.87 18.55
CA TRP A 118 24.58 4.95 19.58
C TRP A 118 23.05 4.83 19.65
N TYR A 119 22.34 5.92 19.32
CA TYR A 119 20.87 5.98 19.39
C TYR A 119 20.16 5.46 18.13
N ASP A 120 20.89 5.16 17.06
CA ASP A 120 20.35 4.63 15.81
C ASP A 120 21.13 3.43 15.25
N THR A 121 21.84 2.70 16.11
CA THR A 121 22.65 1.54 15.70
C THR A 121 21.84 0.47 14.97
N ASP A 122 20.58 0.28 15.35
CA ASP A 122 19.70 -0.75 14.77
C ASP A 122 18.88 -0.21 13.60
N GLY A 123 18.76 1.11 13.47
CA GLY A 123 18.29 1.73 12.23
C GLY A 123 17.92 3.20 12.30
N VAL A 124 18.02 3.83 11.13
CA VAL A 124 17.34 5.08 10.78
C VAL A 124 15.99 4.73 10.17
N LEU A 125 14.92 4.86 10.95
CA LEU A 125 13.56 4.46 10.56
C LEU A 125 12.79 5.62 9.91
N SER A 126 11.46 5.52 9.86
CA SER A 126 10.62 6.48 9.13
C SER A 126 10.65 7.85 9.79
N GLY A 127 10.35 8.88 9.00
CA GLY A 127 10.41 10.26 9.47
C GLY A 127 9.46 11.18 8.73
N VAL A 128 9.79 12.46 8.78
CA VAL A 128 9.13 13.55 8.09
C VAL A 128 10.17 14.63 7.80
N MET A 129 9.94 15.45 6.79
CA MET A 129 10.70 16.68 6.56
C MET A 129 9.75 17.80 6.17
N MET A 130 9.84 18.95 6.83
CA MET A 130 9.05 20.12 6.49
C MET A 130 9.83 21.42 6.64
N ASN A 131 9.34 22.49 6.01
CA ASN A 131 9.88 23.83 6.21
C ASN A 131 9.38 24.38 7.56
N ASN A 132 10.27 24.88 8.40
CA ASN A 132 9.93 25.47 9.70
C ASN A 132 9.27 26.87 9.61
N GLY A 133 8.97 27.35 8.39
CA GLY A 133 8.44 28.70 8.14
C GLY A 133 9.53 29.77 8.01
N GLN A 134 10.81 29.40 8.15
CA GLN A 134 11.98 30.28 8.05
C GLN A 134 12.91 29.83 6.90
N ASN A 135 12.33 29.23 5.85
CA ASN A 135 13.04 28.70 4.69
C ASN A 135 14.07 27.57 5.00
N THR A 136 13.95 26.97 6.19
CA THR A 136 14.84 25.90 6.64
C THR A 136 14.08 24.59 6.71
N PRO A 137 14.46 23.58 5.91
CA PRO A 137 13.92 22.23 6.06
C PRO A 137 14.42 21.60 7.36
N VAL A 138 13.50 20.99 8.10
CA VAL A 138 13.76 20.26 9.33
C VAL A 138 13.26 18.83 9.16
N ALA A 139 14.15 17.86 9.36
CA ALA A 139 13.78 16.44 9.33
C ALA A 139 13.82 15.85 10.74
N LEU A 140 12.73 15.17 11.10
CA LEU A 140 12.62 14.36 12.30
C LEU A 140 12.40 12.91 11.88
N TYR A 141 13.09 11.98 12.52
CA TYR A 141 13.00 10.55 12.23
C TYR A 141 13.00 9.73 13.50
N THR A 142 12.45 8.53 13.42
CA THR A 142 12.59 7.54 14.48
C THR A 142 13.95 6.86 14.39
N CYS A 143 14.71 6.93 15.48
CA CYS A 143 16.01 6.31 15.65
C CYS A 143 15.89 5.11 16.60
N GLU A 144 16.47 3.97 16.23
CA GLU A 144 16.41 2.72 17.02
C GLU A 144 17.80 2.28 17.48
N ASP A 145 17.96 2.12 18.80
CA ASP A 145 19.22 1.66 19.40
C ASP A 145 19.31 0.11 19.48
N SER A 146 20.47 -0.40 19.91
CA SER A 146 20.75 -1.83 20.07
C SER A 146 19.86 -2.57 21.08
N GLY A 147 19.06 -1.86 21.85
CA GLY A 147 18.05 -2.41 22.74
C GLY A 147 16.68 -2.53 22.09
N ALA A 148 16.58 -2.29 20.77
CA ALA A 148 15.33 -2.11 20.03
C ALA A 148 14.45 -0.97 20.61
N MET A 149 15.08 0.05 21.19
CA MET A 149 14.37 1.19 21.77
C MET A 149 14.26 2.32 20.75
N GLN A 150 13.01 2.68 20.42
CA GLN A 150 12.70 3.75 19.48
C GLN A 150 12.66 5.11 20.17
N ARG A 151 13.29 6.10 19.54
CA ARG A 151 13.38 7.50 19.98
C ARG A 151 13.22 8.43 18.78
N GLN A 152 13.12 9.73 19.02
CA GLN A 152 13.02 10.73 17.95
C GLN A 152 14.29 11.55 17.85
N CYS A 153 14.82 11.62 16.64
CA CYS A 153 16.10 12.24 16.31
C CYS A 153 15.93 13.23 15.14
N LEU A 154 16.73 14.27 15.13
CA LEU A 154 16.77 15.28 14.07
C LEU A 154 17.97 15.05 13.15
N ALA A 155 17.76 15.25 11.85
CA ALA A 155 18.83 15.30 10.86
C ALA A 155 18.50 16.33 9.78
N ASN A 156 19.30 17.40 9.70
CA ASN A 156 18.99 18.56 8.85
C ASN A 156 20.08 18.80 7.81
N PRO A 157 19.76 19.40 6.64
CA PRO A 157 20.80 19.86 5.72
C PRO A 157 21.74 20.87 6.40
N THR A 158 22.98 20.95 5.90
CA THR A 158 23.95 21.94 6.41
C THR A 158 23.49 23.36 6.11
N SER A 159 23.86 24.33 6.95
CA SER A 159 23.56 25.74 6.69
C SER A 159 24.10 26.23 5.35
N ALA A 160 25.24 25.69 4.90
CA ALA A 160 25.83 26.01 3.60
C ALA A 160 24.95 25.50 2.43
N ASP A 161 24.36 24.31 2.55
CA ASP A 161 23.47 23.77 1.52
C ASP A 161 22.11 24.50 1.51
N VAL A 162 21.56 24.82 2.69
CA VAL A 162 20.34 25.63 2.83
C VAL A 162 20.50 27.02 2.18
N ALA A 163 21.66 27.66 2.35
CA ALA A 163 21.98 28.95 1.74
C ALA A 163 22.41 28.86 0.26
N GLY A 164 22.77 27.66 -0.21
CA GLY A 164 23.39 27.44 -1.50
C GLY A 164 22.47 26.75 -2.50
N ARG A 165 22.94 25.61 -3.02
CA ARG A 165 22.28 24.87 -4.11
C ARG A 165 21.05 24.09 -3.66
N ARG A 166 20.89 23.87 -2.36
CA ARG A 166 19.76 23.15 -1.75
C ARG A 166 19.58 21.76 -2.38
N LEU A 167 20.68 21.01 -2.44
CA LEU A 167 20.68 19.65 -2.97
C LEU A 167 20.06 18.68 -1.96
N PHE A 168 20.40 18.85 -0.68
CA PHE A 168 19.94 18.04 0.45
C PHE A 168 20.35 16.57 0.37
N ASN A 169 21.42 16.26 -0.38
CA ASN A 169 21.92 14.89 -0.57
C ASN A 169 22.55 14.29 0.71
N THR A 170 22.81 15.09 1.73
CA THR A 170 23.34 14.61 3.02
C THR A 170 22.74 15.43 4.15
N LEU A 171 22.20 14.74 5.16
CA LEU A 171 21.66 15.38 6.36
C LEU A 171 22.59 15.15 7.55
N VAL A 172 22.80 16.19 8.35
CA VAL A 172 23.65 16.16 9.53
C VAL A 172 22.77 15.94 10.76
N LYS A 173 23.07 14.87 11.50
CA LYS A 173 22.39 14.55 12.76
C LYS A 173 22.67 15.61 13.80
N SER A 174 21.62 16.04 14.51
CA SER A 174 21.74 17.03 15.57
C SER A 174 22.60 16.52 16.74
N PRO A 175 23.47 17.36 17.34
CA PRO A 175 24.26 16.98 18.51
C PRO A 175 23.42 16.78 19.79
N VAL A 176 22.17 17.23 19.80
CA VAL A 176 21.25 17.06 20.95
C VAL A 176 20.35 15.84 20.82
N ASN A 177 20.57 14.99 19.81
CA ASN A 177 19.82 13.74 19.67
C ASN A 177 20.10 12.76 20.82
N PRO A 178 19.09 11.98 21.24
CA PRO A 178 17.68 12.02 20.82
C PRO A 178 16.91 13.20 21.46
N VAL A 179 15.99 13.82 20.72
CA VAL A 179 15.18 14.97 21.20
C VAL A 179 13.88 14.56 21.89
N ILE A 180 13.39 13.34 21.64
CA ILE A 180 12.29 12.71 22.40
C ILE A 180 12.74 11.29 22.72
N GLY A 181 12.71 10.95 24.00
CA GLY A 181 13.15 9.66 24.52
C GLY A 181 11.99 8.71 24.85
N ALA A 182 12.34 7.49 25.23
CA ALA A 182 11.39 6.48 25.68
C ALA A 182 10.63 6.87 26.95
N ASP A 183 11.20 7.71 27.82
CA ASP A 183 10.56 8.15 29.06
C ASP A 183 9.69 9.40 28.86
N SER A 184 9.59 9.91 27.62
CA SER A 184 8.89 11.17 27.35
C SER A 184 7.37 11.03 27.31
N VAL A 185 6.81 9.81 27.29
CA VAL A 185 5.36 9.57 27.42
C VAL A 185 5.09 8.72 28.68
N PRO A 186 4.10 9.09 29.50
CA PRO A 186 3.71 8.27 30.65
C PRO A 186 3.19 6.88 30.24
N GLN A 187 3.50 5.85 31.05
CA GLN A 187 2.91 4.50 30.96
C GLN A 187 3.20 3.74 29.65
N LEU A 188 4.32 4.03 29.00
CA LEU A 188 4.77 3.27 27.83
C LEU A 188 5.18 1.84 28.19
N VAL A 189 4.89 0.91 27.29
CA VAL A 189 5.56 -0.40 27.29
C VAL A 189 6.85 -0.30 26.48
N SER A 190 7.86 -1.12 26.78
CA SER A 190 9.21 -1.00 26.21
C SER A 190 9.27 -1.06 24.67
N ARG A 191 8.36 -1.79 24.00
CA ARG A 191 8.18 -1.81 22.53
C ARG A 191 7.12 -0.81 22.02
N GLY A 192 6.64 0.08 22.88
CA GLY A 192 5.55 1.02 22.62
C GLY A 192 5.99 2.48 22.51
N ALA A 193 7.30 2.74 22.47
CA ALA A 193 7.84 4.09 22.41
C ALA A 193 7.29 4.88 21.19
N PRO A 194 7.21 6.22 21.28
CA PRO A 194 6.69 7.04 20.20
C PRO A 194 7.52 6.79 18.95
N HIS A 195 6.87 6.58 17.81
CA HIS A 195 7.52 6.35 16.52
C HIS A 195 6.71 6.91 15.36
N ASP A 196 7.40 7.02 14.21
CA ASP A 196 6.87 7.45 12.93
C ASP A 196 6.19 8.83 12.96
N PRO A 197 6.96 9.93 13.07
CA PRO A 197 6.39 11.28 13.17
C PRO A 197 5.43 11.65 12.03
N THR A 198 4.40 12.40 12.38
CA THR A 198 3.60 13.19 11.42
C THR A 198 4.32 14.47 11.01
N GLU A 199 3.78 15.22 10.06
CA GLU A 199 4.15 16.65 9.92
C GLU A 199 3.73 17.45 11.17
N TRP A 200 4.38 18.59 11.38
CA TRP A 200 4.00 19.51 12.44
C TRP A 200 2.80 20.37 12.01
N TRP A 201 1.96 20.76 12.97
CA TRP A 201 0.91 21.75 12.76
C TRP A 201 0.82 22.72 13.94
N THR A 202 0.24 23.89 13.72
CA THR A 202 0.10 24.91 14.77
C THR A 202 -0.89 24.46 15.86
N ASN A 203 -0.56 24.70 17.13
CA ASN A 203 -1.48 24.45 18.24
C ASN A 203 -2.64 25.46 18.22
N PRO A 204 -3.90 25.03 18.05
CA PRO A 204 -5.04 25.95 18.08
C PRO A 204 -5.28 26.58 19.45
N ALA A 205 -4.80 25.97 20.54
CA ALA A 205 -4.96 26.46 21.90
C ALA A 205 -3.87 27.44 22.35
N ALA A 206 -2.73 27.50 21.65
CA ALA A 206 -1.58 28.30 22.06
C ALA A 206 -0.83 28.87 20.85
N SER A 207 -0.95 30.18 20.64
CA SER A 207 -0.25 30.89 19.58
C SER A 207 1.27 30.73 19.71
N GLY A 208 1.96 30.48 18.60
CA GLY A 208 3.41 30.29 18.56
C GLY A 208 3.90 28.91 18.99
N GLN A 209 3.00 28.00 19.37
CA GLN A 209 3.34 26.61 19.68
C GLN A 209 3.00 25.68 18.51
N TRP A 210 3.88 24.72 18.24
CA TRP A 210 3.71 23.66 17.25
C TRP A 210 3.41 22.32 17.92
N LEU A 211 2.65 21.48 17.24
CA LEU A 211 2.30 20.12 17.62
C LEU A 211 2.85 19.14 16.58
N ILE A 212 3.23 17.96 17.04
CA ILE A 212 3.61 16.81 16.21
C ILE A 212 3.09 15.53 16.87
N ALA A 213 2.69 14.55 16.07
CA ALA A 213 2.13 13.29 16.56
C ALA A 213 2.99 12.09 16.19
N PHE A 214 2.83 11.02 16.99
CA PHE A 214 3.53 9.74 16.85
C PHE A 214 2.56 8.60 17.16
N ALA A 215 2.79 7.43 16.58
CA ALA A 215 2.18 6.22 17.08
C ALA A 215 2.88 5.81 18.38
N ALA A 216 2.11 5.30 19.34
CA ALA A 216 2.63 4.78 20.59
C ALA A 216 1.72 3.67 21.11
N ARG A 217 2.27 2.84 22.00
CA ARG A 217 1.52 1.80 22.71
C ARG A 217 1.65 2.01 24.23
N GLN A 218 0.51 2.21 24.89
CA GLN A 218 0.44 2.52 26.31
C GLN A 218 -0.16 1.36 27.09
N SER A 219 0.35 1.11 28.30
CA SER A 219 -0.25 0.19 29.25
C SER A 219 -1.35 0.92 30.04
N THR A 220 -2.56 0.36 30.07
CA THR A 220 -3.69 0.91 30.81
C THR A 220 -4.30 -0.15 31.74
N SER A 221 -5.16 0.26 32.67
CA SER A 221 -5.88 -0.68 33.55
C SER A 221 -6.75 -1.68 32.78
N SER A 222 -7.15 -1.35 31.55
CA SER A 222 -7.92 -2.22 30.64
C SER A 222 -7.04 -3.02 29.66
N GLY A 223 -5.72 -2.99 29.80
CA GLY A 223 -4.77 -3.67 28.92
C GLY A 223 -3.95 -2.72 28.04
N LEU A 224 -3.30 -3.27 27.00
CA LEU A 224 -2.51 -2.47 26.05
C LEU A 224 -3.43 -1.68 25.14
N ARG A 225 -3.08 -0.43 24.91
CA ARG A 225 -3.78 0.49 24.01
C ARG A 225 -2.83 1.02 22.96
N SER A 226 -3.25 1.02 21.71
CA SER A 226 -2.58 1.75 20.65
C SER A 226 -3.18 3.15 20.51
N SER A 227 -2.29 4.14 20.45
CA SER A 227 -2.64 5.55 20.52
C SER A 227 -1.81 6.36 19.52
N VAL A 228 -2.34 7.52 19.14
CA VAL A 228 -1.58 8.58 18.50
C VAL A 228 -1.35 9.66 19.54
N VAL A 229 -0.10 9.88 19.93
CA VAL A 229 0.28 10.80 21.01
C VAL A 229 0.87 12.09 20.45
N VAL A 230 0.60 13.22 21.11
CA VAL A 230 1.02 14.56 20.68
C VAL A 230 2.12 15.09 21.59
N PHE A 231 3.14 15.67 20.95
CA PHE A 231 4.14 16.51 21.58
C PHE A 231 3.99 17.94 21.11
N ALA A 232 4.26 18.88 22.01
CA ALA A 232 4.25 20.30 21.74
C ALA A 232 5.66 20.89 21.84
N THR A 233 5.96 21.89 21.02
CA THR A 233 7.18 22.69 21.14
C THR A 233 6.89 24.16 20.85
N SER A 234 7.50 25.06 21.63
CA SER A 234 7.50 26.50 21.36
C SER A 234 8.78 26.96 20.65
N ASP A 235 9.70 26.04 20.35
CA ASP A 235 10.87 26.31 19.53
C ASP A 235 10.46 26.45 18.06
N THR A 236 10.40 27.69 17.58
CA THR A 236 10.05 28.01 16.19
C THR A 236 11.02 27.45 15.16
N SER A 237 12.23 27.04 15.57
CA SER A 237 13.16 26.35 14.68
C SER A 237 12.82 24.87 14.50
N LEU A 238 11.90 24.32 15.30
CA LEU A 238 11.52 22.91 15.37
C LEU A 238 12.67 21.95 15.76
N GLN A 239 13.75 22.47 16.36
CA GLN A 239 14.95 21.68 16.67
C GLN A 239 15.03 21.16 18.11
N GLY A 240 14.07 21.48 18.96
CA GLY A 240 14.00 20.96 20.32
C GLY A 240 12.76 21.39 21.08
N GLY A 241 12.82 21.31 22.41
CA GLY A 241 11.75 21.80 23.30
C GLY A 241 10.48 20.97 23.29
N TYR A 242 10.55 19.70 22.88
CA TYR A 242 9.40 18.82 22.79
C TYR A 242 8.95 18.34 24.18
N THR A 243 7.68 18.59 24.50
CA THR A 243 7.04 18.10 25.72
C THR A 243 5.79 17.33 25.37
N PHE A 244 5.57 16.17 26.00
CA PHE A 244 4.34 15.42 25.84
C PHE A 244 3.14 16.30 26.23
N SER A 245 2.09 16.26 25.40
CA SER A 245 0.89 17.05 25.60
C SER A 245 -0.28 16.16 26.02
N HIS A 246 -0.72 15.24 25.15
CA HIS A 246 -1.87 14.35 25.35
C HIS A 246 -1.96 13.30 24.22
N SER A 247 -2.92 12.38 24.30
CA SER A 247 -3.29 11.53 23.17
C SER A 247 -4.20 12.27 22.19
N LEU A 248 -3.82 12.36 20.92
CA LEU A 248 -4.67 12.89 19.84
C LEU A 248 -5.85 11.96 19.58
N TYR A 249 -5.54 10.67 19.50
CA TYR A 249 -6.49 9.62 19.16
C TYR A 249 -6.15 8.38 19.99
N ASP A 250 -7.16 7.87 20.66
CA ASP A 250 -7.12 6.63 21.42
C ASP A 250 -8.25 5.75 20.89
N ASP A 251 -7.96 4.52 20.51
CA ASP A 251 -9.06 3.57 20.32
C ASP A 251 -9.53 3.08 21.69
N THR A 252 -10.42 3.84 22.32
CA THR A 252 -10.95 3.57 23.67
C THR A 252 -12.38 3.13 23.70
N SER A 253 -13.11 3.21 22.58
CA SER A 253 -14.53 2.89 22.58
C SER A 253 -14.76 1.38 22.42
N GLY A 254 -14.72 0.70 23.56
CA GLY A 254 -15.62 -0.42 23.83
C GLY A 254 -17.11 -0.03 23.86
N GLY A 255 -17.47 1.22 23.55
CA GLY A 255 -18.86 1.65 23.35
C GLY A 255 -19.41 1.13 22.03
N GLY A 256 -20.66 0.68 22.02
CA GLY A 256 -21.36 0.04 20.90
C GLY A 256 -21.62 0.89 19.65
N GLY A 257 -20.73 1.82 19.28
CA GLY A 257 -20.77 2.56 18.01
C GLY A 257 -20.02 1.82 16.90
N GLY A 258 -20.60 1.74 15.71
CA GLY A 258 -20.14 0.94 14.56
C GLY A 258 -18.88 1.44 13.83
N GLY A 259 -17.88 1.98 14.54
CA GLY A 259 -16.59 2.38 13.97
C GLY A 259 -15.54 1.27 13.91
N VAL A 260 -14.43 1.49 13.17
CA VAL A 260 -13.27 0.57 13.10
C VAL A 260 -12.66 0.40 14.50
N ARG A 261 -12.51 -0.84 15.01
CA ARG A 261 -11.78 -1.09 16.26
C ARG A 261 -10.35 -1.57 15.99
N LEU A 262 -9.39 -0.81 16.49
CA LEU A 262 -7.94 -0.97 16.38
C LEU A 262 -7.24 -1.19 17.74
N THR A 263 -7.97 -1.37 18.84
CA THR A 263 -7.48 -1.48 20.24
C THR A 263 -6.35 -2.48 20.39
N ALA A 264 -6.49 -3.65 19.76
CA ALA A 264 -5.50 -4.72 19.79
C ALA A 264 -4.40 -4.59 18.73
N GLN A 265 -4.59 -3.71 17.74
CA GLN A 265 -3.73 -3.58 16.56
C GLN A 265 -2.57 -2.63 16.82
N THR A 266 -1.43 -2.90 16.21
CA THR A 266 -0.27 -2.02 16.21
C THR A 266 -0.46 -0.95 15.14
N LEU A 267 -0.47 0.30 15.59
CA LEU A 267 -0.53 1.47 14.70
C LEU A 267 0.88 1.90 14.35
N GLU A 268 1.13 2.13 13.07
CA GLU A 268 2.37 2.66 12.53
C GLU A 268 2.05 3.86 11.63
N ARG A 269 3.07 4.69 11.37
CA ARG A 269 3.02 5.80 10.41
C ARG A 269 1.71 6.58 10.40
N PRO A 270 1.33 7.18 11.54
CA PRO A 270 0.23 8.11 11.56
C PRO A 270 0.55 9.26 10.61
N ASP A 271 -0.50 9.84 10.06
CA ASP A 271 -0.44 11.09 9.34
C ASP A 271 -1.70 11.89 9.62
N PHE A 272 -1.55 13.19 9.81
CA PHE A 272 -2.62 14.05 10.31
C PHE A 272 -2.63 15.37 9.55
N PHE A 273 -3.57 15.50 8.62
CA PHE A 273 -3.52 16.55 7.62
C PHE A 273 -4.89 17.17 7.35
N THR A 274 -4.87 18.36 6.75
CA THR A 274 -6.03 18.99 6.13
C THR A 274 -5.92 18.86 4.62
N LEU A 275 -7.05 19.00 3.93
CA LEU A 275 -7.05 19.24 2.49
C LEU A 275 -7.32 20.72 2.23
N THR A 276 -6.53 21.29 1.32
CA THR A 276 -6.69 22.67 0.85
C THR A 276 -6.64 22.68 -0.67
N GLY A 277 -7.17 23.74 -1.31
CA GLY A 277 -7.16 23.85 -2.76
C GLY A 277 -8.11 22.86 -3.46
N ALA A 278 -7.65 22.21 -4.54
CA ALA A 278 -8.48 21.36 -5.41
C ALA A 278 -9.04 20.07 -4.76
N GLY A 279 -8.72 19.81 -3.48
CA GLY A 279 -9.28 18.71 -2.69
C GLY A 279 -9.94 19.18 -1.39
N ALA A 280 -10.15 20.48 -1.18
CA ALA A 280 -10.76 21.02 0.03
C ALA A 280 -12.23 20.57 0.15
N THR A 281 -12.67 20.32 1.38
CA THR A 281 -14.08 20.11 1.69
C THR A 281 -14.82 21.44 1.69
N SER A 282 -16.17 21.41 1.63
CA SER A 282 -17.00 22.62 1.66
C SER A 282 -16.88 23.42 2.96
N GLY A 283 -16.22 22.87 3.99
CA GLY A 283 -15.92 23.55 5.25
C GLY A 283 -14.41 23.66 5.49
N ALA A 284 -13.93 24.86 5.79
CA ALA A 284 -12.56 25.03 6.28
C ALA A 284 -12.40 24.31 7.62
N GLY A 285 -11.53 23.29 7.70
CA GLY A 285 -11.02 22.77 8.97
C GLY A 285 -11.20 21.28 9.27
N GLU A 286 -11.81 20.46 8.39
CA GLU A 286 -11.80 19.00 8.58
C GLU A 286 -10.36 18.47 8.52
N ARG A 287 -10.02 17.62 9.48
CA ARG A 287 -8.73 16.92 9.54
C ARG A 287 -8.92 15.44 9.32
N PHE A 288 -7.96 14.83 8.64
CA PHE A 288 -7.94 13.42 8.31
C PHE A 288 -6.86 12.74 9.11
N LEU A 289 -7.18 11.61 9.75
CA LEU A 289 -6.22 10.77 10.43
C LEU A 289 -5.97 9.52 9.59
N LYS A 290 -4.79 9.42 9.00
CA LYS A 290 -4.33 8.21 8.31
C LYS A 290 -3.50 7.35 9.26
N LEU A 291 -3.71 6.05 9.24
CA LEU A 291 -3.03 5.06 10.06
C LEU A 291 -2.58 3.88 9.20
N SER A 292 -1.41 3.32 9.49
CA SER A 292 -1.01 2.00 9.01
C SER A 292 -1.28 0.97 10.10
N VAL A 293 -2.05 -0.07 9.78
CA VAL A 293 -2.41 -1.15 10.72
C VAL A 293 -1.51 -2.34 10.42
N ALA A 294 -0.55 -2.63 11.31
CA ALA A 294 0.53 -3.57 11.05
C ALA A 294 0.05 -5.00 10.78
N GLU A 295 -0.90 -5.48 11.58
CA GLU A 295 -1.47 -6.81 11.50
C GLU A 295 -2.29 -7.01 10.22
N TRP A 296 -2.94 -5.95 9.73
CA TRP A 296 -3.69 -5.99 8.48
C TRP A 296 -2.80 -5.75 7.26
N ARG A 297 -1.61 -5.19 7.45
CA ARG A 297 -0.74 -4.68 6.38
C ARG A 297 -1.52 -3.75 5.44
N ARG A 298 -2.31 -2.83 6.00
CA ARG A 298 -3.13 -1.88 5.25
C ARG A 298 -3.07 -0.49 5.84
N ASP A 299 -3.24 0.48 4.95
CA ASP A 299 -3.35 1.89 5.28
C ASP A 299 -4.81 2.33 5.20
N LEU A 300 -5.25 3.03 6.23
CA LEU A 300 -6.63 3.48 6.40
C LEU A 300 -6.67 4.97 6.71
N VAL A 301 -7.70 5.66 6.23
CA VAL A 301 -8.05 7.00 6.67
C VAL A 301 -9.34 6.93 7.49
N VAL A 302 -9.22 7.37 8.74
CA VAL A 302 -10.33 7.56 9.68
C VAL A 302 -10.81 9.00 9.56
N TYR A 303 -12.13 9.17 9.42
CA TYR A 303 -12.78 10.48 9.42
C TYR A 303 -13.20 10.87 10.81
N GLY A 304 -13.29 12.16 11.09
CA GLY A 304 -13.65 12.63 12.40
C GLY A 304 -13.48 14.13 12.57
N ALA A 305 -13.74 14.58 13.79
CA ALA A 305 -13.62 15.98 14.17
C ALA A 305 -12.37 16.19 15.02
N TYR A 306 -11.58 17.21 14.67
CA TYR A 306 -10.50 17.71 15.51
C TYR A 306 -10.97 18.96 16.25
N ALA A 307 -11.19 18.85 17.56
CA ALA A 307 -11.83 19.90 18.36
C ALA A 307 -11.27 19.94 19.79
N ALA A 308 -11.55 21.02 20.52
CA ALA A 308 -11.15 21.16 21.91
C ALA A 308 -11.72 19.98 22.74
N ALA A 309 -10.86 19.37 23.56
CA ALA A 309 -11.26 18.27 24.44
C ALA A 309 -12.21 18.80 25.53
N ALA A 310 -13.37 18.16 25.68
CA ALA A 310 -14.34 18.53 26.71
C ALA A 310 -13.79 18.34 28.14
N SER A 311 -12.90 17.38 28.33
CA SER A 311 -12.35 17.02 29.63
C SER A 311 -11.13 17.85 30.05
N ASN A 312 -10.39 18.44 29.11
CA ASN A 312 -9.13 19.13 29.37
C ASN A 312 -9.03 20.42 28.56
N ALA A 313 -9.24 21.56 29.22
CA ALA A 313 -9.10 22.88 28.59
C ALA A 313 -7.68 23.06 28.00
N GLY A 314 -7.61 23.55 26.77
CA GLY A 314 -6.34 23.80 26.07
C GLY A 314 -5.76 22.61 25.29
N GLN A 315 -6.44 21.46 25.28
CA GLN A 315 -6.09 20.31 24.44
C GLN A 315 -7.09 20.16 23.29
N TYR A 316 -6.64 19.67 22.13
CA TYR A 316 -7.49 19.39 20.98
C TYR A 316 -7.31 17.92 20.57
N ILE A 317 -8.40 17.16 20.54
CA ILE A 317 -8.38 15.73 20.25
C ILE A 317 -9.12 15.44 18.93
N PHE A 318 -8.77 14.31 18.32
CA PHE A 318 -9.46 13.76 17.17
C PHE A 318 -10.50 12.72 17.61
N THR A 319 -11.77 12.99 17.35
CA THR A 319 -12.87 12.07 17.63
C THR A 319 -13.36 11.47 16.32
N ALA A 320 -13.23 10.15 16.18
CA ALA A 320 -13.65 9.44 14.97
C ALA A 320 -15.17 9.54 14.76
N ASP A 321 -15.57 9.79 13.51
CA ASP A 321 -16.96 9.71 13.06
C ASP A 321 -17.29 8.24 12.79
N THR A 322 -17.99 7.61 13.73
CA THR A 322 -18.38 6.19 13.64
C THR A 322 -19.51 5.92 12.64
N ALA A 323 -20.21 6.95 12.17
CA ALA A 323 -21.21 6.80 11.11
C ALA A 323 -20.57 6.79 9.72
N ARG A 324 -19.33 7.29 9.60
CA ARG A 324 -18.62 7.40 8.33
C ARG A 324 -17.58 6.31 8.17
N ARG A 325 -17.77 5.48 7.15
CA ARG A 325 -16.85 4.37 6.84
C ARG A 325 -15.44 4.90 6.54
N ALA A 326 -14.45 4.36 7.25
CA ALA A 326 -13.04 4.61 6.96
C ALA A 326 -12.68 4.23 5.51
N THR A 327 -11.72 4.94 4.92
CA THR A 327 -11.25 4.67 3.56
C THR A 327 -9.99 3.84 3.58
N VAL A 328 -9.97 2.73 2.83
CA VAL A 328 -8.73 1.99 2.55
C VAL A 328 -7.98 2.74 1.47
N VAL A 329 -6.70 3.04 1.71
CA VAL A 329 -5.85 3.76 0.74
C VAL A 329 -5.59 2.90 -0.50
N ASP A 330 -5.37 1.61 -0.27
CA ASP A 330 -5.10 0.61 -1.28
C ASP A 330 -5.48 -0.77 -0.74
N TYR A 331 -6.25 -1.54 -1.50
CA TYR A 331 -6.67 -2.88 -1.10
C TYR A 331 -5.58 -3.95 -1.26
N GLY A 332 -4.52 -3.63 -2.00
CA GLY A 332 -3.40 -4.51 -2.28
C GLY A 332 -2.19 -4.33 -1.37
N CYS A 333 -1.00 -4.34 -1.97
CA CYS A 333 0.27 -4.49 -1.25
C CYS A 333 0.98 -3.16 -0.92
N LEU A 334 0.25 -2.04 -0.95
CA LEU A 334 0.76 -0.76 -0.47
C LEU A 334 0.67 -0.70 1.05
N TYR A 335 1.76 -0.31 1.70
CA TYR A 335 1.80 -0.12 3.16
C TYR A 335 2.63 1.08 3.56
N GLY A 336 2.28 1.68 4.69
CA GLY A 336 3.12 2.65 5.37
C GLY A 336 3.29 3.96 4.61
N GLY A 337 2.27 4.39 3.89
CA GLY A 337 2.28 5.63 3.14
C GLY A 337 2.23 6.87 4.03
N LYS A 338 2.73 7.98 3.48
CA LYS A 338 2.85 9.28 4.14
C LYS A 338 2.45 10.35 3.13
N THR A 339 1.62 11.28 3.54
CA THR A 339 1.27 12.44 2.74
C THR A 339 2.25 13.58 2.99
N PHE A 340 2.41 14.45 2.00
CA PHE A 340 3.10 15.73 2.15
C PHE A 340 2.37 16.78 1.29
N TYR A 341 2.61 18.06 1.57
CA TYR A 341 1.86 19.16 0.98
C TYR A 341 2.81 19.84 0.04
N ASP A 342 2.40 19.93 -1.21
CA ASP A 342 3.11 20.67 -2.21
C ASP A 342 2.64 22.14 -2.13
N PRO A 343 3.44 23.06 -1.54
CA PRO A 343 3.07 24.47 -1.46
C PRO A 343 3.08 25.17 -2.82
N ILE A 344 3.75 24.61 -3.83
CA ILE A 344 3.85 25.18 -5.17
C ILE A 344 2.58 24.85 -5.96
N GLN A 345 2.19 23.57 -5.98
CA GLN A 345 1.00 23.12 -6.70
C GLN A 345 -0.29 23.18 -5.88
N ARG A 346 -0.18 23.43 -4.56
CA ARG A 346 -1.28 23.50 -3.59
C ARG A 346 -2.11 22.22 -3.59
N ARG A 347 -1.42 21.08 -3.50
CA ARG A 347 -2.01 19.73 -3.48
C ARG A 347 -1.39 18.92 -2.35
N ARG A 348 -2.22 18.09 -1.72
CA ARG A 348 -1.74 17.00 -0.87
C ARG A 348 -1.52 15.78 -1.76
N ARG A 349 -0.34 15.17 -1.63
CA ARG A 349 0.03 13.93 -2.33
C ARG A 349 0.45 12.90 -1.31
N MET A 350 0.26 11.63 -1.63
CA MET A 350 0.63 10.49 -0.80
C MET A 350 1.69 9.66 -1.50
N TRP A 351 2.81 9.43 -0.82
CA TRP A 351 3.76 8.37 -1.16
C TRP A 351 3.38 7.09 -0.43
N GLY A 352 3.59 5.94 -1.06
CA GLY A 352 3.34 4.63 -0.44
C GLY A 352 4.35 3.59 -0.89
N TRP A 353 4.66 2.63 -0.01
CA TRP A 353 5.57 1.54 -0.30
C TRP A 353 4.81 0.32 -0.80
N ILE A 354 5.05 -0.06 -2.05
CA ILE A 354 4.55 -1.31 -2.63
C ILE A 354 5.55 -2.42 -2.27
N GLN A 355 5.08 -3.38 -1.48
CA GLN A 355 5.88 -4.48 -0.94
C GLN A 355 6.16 -5.57 -1.98
N GLU A 356 7.15 -6.43 -1.72
CA GLU A 356 7.40 -7.65 -2.50
C GLU A 356 6.38 -8.75 -2.15
N ASP A 357 6.02 -9.59 -3.11
CA ASP A 357 5.29 -10.85 -2.85
C ASP A 357 6.04 -12.11 -3.34
N LEU A 358 7.33 -11.95 -3.67
CA LEU A 358 8.25 -13.04 -3.96
C LEU A 358 8.63 -13.80 -2.68
N ALA A 359 8.95 -15.09 -2.84
CA ALA A 359 9.61 -15.85 -1.79
C ALA A 359 10.99 -15.24 -1.46
N PRO A 360 11.48 -15.33 -0.20
CA PRO A 360 12.73 -14.69 0.22
C PRO A 360 13.96 -15.06 -0.64
N SER A 361 14.06 -16.31 -1.09
CA SER A 361 15.15 -16.75 -1.99
C SER A 361 15.10 -16.04 -3.35
N SER A 362 13.91 -15.86 -3.91
CA SER A 362 13.69 -15.16 -5.18
C SER A 362 13.95 -13.66 -5.05
N VAL A 363 13.65 -13.05 -3.90
CA VAL A 363 13.98 -11.65 -3.63
C VAL A 363 15.49 -11.41 -3.68
N GLY A 364 16.28 -12.30 -3.05
CA GLY A 364 17.75 -12.22 -3.11
C GLY A 364 18.29 -12.34 -4.53
N ALA A 365 17.73 -13.26 -5.32
CA ALA A 365 18.09 -13.42 -6.74
C ALA A 365 17.68 -12.23 -7.62
N ASN A 366 16.56 -11.57 -7.30
CA ASN A 366 16.11 -10.35 -7.96
C ASN A 366 17.06 -9.16 -7.69
N GLY A 367 17.85 -9.21 -6.61
CA GLY A 367 18.86 -8.20 -6.27
C GLY A 367 18.30 -6.88 -5.72
N TRP A 368 16.98 -6.76 -5.66
CA TRP A 368 16.27 -5.62 -5.09
C TRP A 368 14.90 -6.02 -4.53
N ALA A 369 14.37 -5.18 -3.64
CA ALA A 369 13.07 -5.39 -3.00
C ALA A 369 12.36 -4.08 -2.68
N GLY A 370 11.09 -3.96 -3.05
CA GLY A 370 10.21 -2.83 -2.75
C GLY A 370 10.29 -1.70 -3.78
N MET A 371 9.22 -0.92 -3.89
CA MET A 371 9.19 0.31 -4.68
C MET A 371 8.23 1.34 -4.09
N GLN A 372 8.32 2.59 -4.53
CA GLN A 372 7.34 3.62 -4.16
C GLN A 372 6.30 3.84 -5.25
N THR A 373 5.12 4.30 -4.84
CA THR A 373 4.12 4.92 -5.69
C THR A 373 3.72 6.29 -5.13
N ILE A 374 3.17 7.16 -5.98
CA ILE A 374 2.65 8.47 -5.61
C ILE A 374 1.23 8.68 -6.15
N ARG A 375 0.36 9.26 -5.32
CA ARG A 375 -1.03 9.58 -5.65
C ARG A 375 -1.41 10.98 -5.20
N ASP A 376 -2.36 11.59 -5.88
CA ASP A 376 -3.04 12.78 -5.35
C ASP A 376 -4.00 12.33 -4.22
N VAL A 377 -4.23 13.19 -3.22
CA VAL A 377 -5.24 12.96 -2.17
C VAL A 377 -6.37 13.96 -2.35
N VAL A 378 -7.55 13.45 -2.72
CA VAL A 378 -8.69 14.30 -3.09
C VAL A 378 -9.92 13.88 -2.32
N TYR A 379 -10.66 14.85 -1.79
CA TYR A 379 -11.97 14.60 -1.20
C TYR A 379 -13.04 14.54 -2.28
N ASP A 380 -13.81 13.46 -2.29
CA ASP A 380 -15.01 13.34 -3.11
C ASP A 380 -16.23 13.69 -2.25
N THR A 381 -16.84 14.84 -2.53
CA THR A 381 -18.04 15.31 -1.83
C THR A 381 -19.28 14.52 -2.15
N THR A 382 -19.33 13.87 -3.32
CA THR A 382 -20.48 13.07 -3.75
C THR A 382 -20.46 11.70 -3.07
N GLU A 383 -19.28 11.06 -3.05
CA GLU A 383 -19.09 9.76 -2.38
C GLU A 383 -18.85 9.89 -0.87
N ASN A 384 -18.70 11.12 -0.38
CA ASN A 384 -18.37 11.43 1.01
C ASN A 384 -17.15 10.63 1.52
N LYS A 385 -16.09 10.54 0.73
CA LYS A 385 -14.81 9.87 1.06
C LYS A 385 -13.62 10.46 0.31
N LEU A 386 -12.42 10.15 0.76
CA LEU A 386 -11.20 10.38 0.01
C LEU A 386 -11.09 9.38 -1.15
N ARG A 387 -10.53 9.88 -2.25
CA ARG A 387 -10.05 9.11 -3.40
C ARG A 387 -8.56 9.37 -3.60
N PHE A 388 -7.87 8.40 -4.18
CA PHE A 388 -6.43 8.42 -4.42
C PHE A 388 -6.12 8.27 -5.92
N PRO A 389 -6.46 9.27 -6.76
CA PRO A 389 -6.19 9.21 -8.19
C PRO A 389 -4.69 9.16 -8.51
N PRO A 390 -4.30 8.59 -9.66
CA PRO A 390 -2.93 8.68 -10.14
C PRO A 390 -2.60 10.15 -10.42
N ILE A 391 -1.34 10.55 -10.18
CA ILE A 391 -0.93 11.92 -10.46
C ILE A 391 -0.94 12.17 -11.98
N ARG A 392 -1.40 13.36 -12.39
CA ARG A 392 -1.46 13.72 -13.81
C ARG A 392 -0.08 13.78 -14.47
N GLU A 393 0.98 14.01 -13.70
CA GLU A 393 2.32 14.16 -14.25
C GLU A 393 2.87 12.86 -14.85
N MET A 394 2.33 11.69 -14.46
CA MET A 394 2.66 10.40 -15.10
C MET A 394 2.36 10.40 -16.61
N GLN A 395 1.46 11.25 -17.09
CA GLN A 395 1.18 11.39 -18.53
C GLN A 395 2.42 11.81 -19.33
N ALA A 396 3.39 12.50 -18.71
CA ALA A 396 4.65 12.89 -19.36
C ALA A 396 5.49 11.66 -19.76
N LEU A 397 5.26 10.51 -19.14
CA LEU A 397 5.96 9.27 -19.44
C LEU A 397 5.34 8.49 -20.61
N ARG A 398 4.15 8.87 -21.12
CA ARG A 398 3.55 8.21 -22.29
C ARG A 398 4.48 8.33 -23.51
N ALA A 399 4.94 7.18 -24.01
CA ALA A 399 5.82 7.10 -25.17
C ALA A 399 5.03 7.02 -26.48
N SER A 400 4.08 6.09 -26.59
CA SER A 400 3.28 5.90 -27.80
C SER A 400 1.91 5.33 -27.47
N ARG A 401 0.87 5.81 -28.15
CA ARG A 401 -0.47 5.20 -28.10
C ARG A 401 -0.50 4.01 -29.07
N VAL A 402 -0.48 2.79 -28.53
CA VAL A 402 -0.31 1.56 -29.32
C VAL A 402 -1.62 0.86 -29.66
N ALA A 403 -2.70 1.12 -28.92
CA ALA A 403 -4.05 0.65 -29.24
C ALA A 403 -5.10 1.62 -28.68
N TRP A 404 -6.21 1.78 -29.39
CA TRP A 404 -7.39 2.48 -28.90
C TRP A 404 -8.65 2.02 -29.62
N SER A 405 -9.79 2.04 -28.94
CA SER A 405 -11.10 1.78 -29.52
C SER A 405 -12.17 2.50 -28.71
N THR A 406 -13.25 2.90 -29.38
CA THR A 406 -14.45 3.47 -28.76
C THR A 406 -15.67 2.68 -29.20
N GLY A 407 -16.61 2.46 -28.30
CA GLY A 407 -17.82 1.70 -28.64
C GLY A 407 -17.55 0.20 -28.86
N LEU A 408 -16.49 -0.37 -28.29
CA LEU A 408 -16.12 -1.76 -28.49
C LEU A 408 -17.13 -2.68 -27.81
N THR A 409 -17.70 -3.62 -28.56
CA THR A 409 -18.56 -4.66 -27.99
C THR A 409 -17.71 -5.69 -27.23
N VAL A 410 -18.02 -5.85 -25.95
CA VAL A 410 -17.37 -6.81 -25.04
C VAL A 410 -18.38 -7.89 -24.67
N THR A 411 -18.00 -9.15 -24.84
CA THR A 411 -18.93 -10.28 -24.70
C THR A 411 -18.40 -11.35 -23.75
N SER A 412 -19.29 -12.29 -23.38
CA SER A 412 -18.96 -13.46 -22.58
C SER A 412 -18.53 -14.68 -23.40
N ALA A 413 -18.74 -14.66 -24.72
CA ALA A 413 -18.39 -15.77 -25.61
C ALA A 413 -16.86 -15.89 -25.80
N ALA A 414 -16.17 -14.76 -25.94
CA ALA A 414 -14.72 -14.69 -26.02
C ALA A 414 -14.23 -13.30 -25.58
N ALA A 415 -13.00 -13.24 -25.07
CA ALA A 415 -12.35 -11.97 -24.76
C ALA A 415 -12.08 -11.18 -26.05
N THR A 416 -12.52 -9.93 -26.10
CA THR A 416 -12.26 -9.02 -27.23
C THR A 416 -10.83 -8.54 -27.15
N THR A 417 -9.99 -8.95 -28.11
CA THR A 417 -8.56 -8.57 -28.15
C THR A 417 -8.42 -7.09 -28.53
N VAL A 418 -7.68 -6.32 -27.71
CA VAL A 418 -7.34 -4.91 -27.94
C VAL A 418 -5.90 -4.78 -28.44
N LEU A 419 -5.00 -5.57 -27.84
CA LEU A 419 -3.59 -5.64 -28.19
C LEU A 419 -3.14 -7.10 -28.06
N THR A 420 -2.57 -7.67 -29.12
CA THR A 420 -2.00 -9.02 -29.08
C THR A 420 -0.62 -8.98 -28.44
N GLY A 421 -0.33 -9.96 -27.57
CA GLY A 421 0.98 -10.08 -26.93
C GLY A 421 2.12 -10.23 -27.95
N SER A 422 3.20 -9.48 -27.76
CA SER A 422 4.39 -9.49 -28.62
C SER A 422 5.62 -9.00 -27.87
N SER A 423 6.76 -9.64 -28.12
CA SER A 423 8.08 -9.20 -27.61
C SER A 423 8.61 -7.93 -28.29
N SER A 424 7.98 -7.49 -29.38
CA SER A 424 8.32 -6.23 -30.06
C SER A 424 7.70 -4.99 -29.39
N LEU A 425 6.77 -5.20 -28.44
CA LEU A 425 6.08 -4.12 -27.72
C LEU A 425 6.68 -3.96 -26.33
N ALA A 426 6.70 -2.73 -25.82
CA ALA A 426 7.10 -2.49 -24.44
C ALA A 426 6.06 -3.07 -23.48
N LYS A 427 6.52 -3.84 -22.47
CA LYS A 427 5.70 -4.37 -21.37
C LYS A 427 5.26 -3.32 -20.34
N TYR A 428 5.83 -2.11 -20.45
CA TYR A 428 5.55 -0.94 -19.62
C TYR A 428 4.37 -0.20 -20.23
N GLN A 429 3.20 -0.27 -19.59
CA GLN A 429 1.95 0.18 -20.18
C GLN A 429 1.10 1.00 -19.22
N GLU A 430 0.42 2.01 -19.75
CA GLU A 430 -0.75 2.62 -19.13
C GLU A 430 -1.97 2.18 -19.92
N VAL A 431 -2.99 1.66 -19.24
CA VAL A 431 -4.23 1.19 -19.87
C VAL A 431 -5.42 1.86 -19.23
N ILE A 432 -6.27 2.50 -20.04
CA ILE A 432 -7.49 3.16 -19.56
C ILE A 432 -8.66 2.52 -20.27
N ALA A 433 -9.59 1.93 -19.53
CA ALA A 433 -10.82 1.37 -20.06
C ALA A 433 -12.05 1.89 -19.31
N THR A 434 -13.06 2.35 -20.03
CA THR A 434 -14.37 2.73 -19.47
C THR A 434 -15.41 1.74 -19.97
N PHE A 435 -16.05 1.03 -19.05
CA PHE A 435 -17.09 0.05 -19.32
C PHE A 435 -18.46 0.65 -19.05
N TYR A 436 -19.36 0.60 -20.03
CA TYR A 436 -20.74 1.07 -19.90
C TYR A 436 -21.63 -0.11 -19.50
N ILE A 437 -22.12 -0.10 -18.26
CA ILE A 437 -22.79 -1.23 -17.64
C ILE A 437 -24.32 -1.01 -17.58
N PRO A 438 -25.13 -2.06 -17.86
CA PRO A 438 -26.57 -1.97 -17.69
C PRO A 438 -26.95 -1.71 -16.23
N PRO A 439 -28.01 -0.91 -15.98
CA PRO A 439 -28.46 -0.64 -14.63
C PRO A 439 -28.90 -1.93 -13.93
N GLY A 440 -28.60 -2.03 -12.63
CA GLY A 440 -29.09 -3.09 -11.77
C GLY A 440 -28.36 -4.44 -11.89
N VAL A 441 -27.31 -4.60 -12.69
CA VAL A 441 -26.51 -5.85 -12.71
C VAL A 441 -25.63 -5.95 -11.47
N PHE A 442 -24.99 -4.85 -11.09
CA PHE A 442 -24.12 -4.72 -9.92
C PHE A 442 -24.86 -4.04 -8.77
N ASP A 443 -26.04 -4.57 -8.44
CA ASP A 443 -26.94 -4.08 -7.39
C ASP A 443 -26.79 -4.94 -6.12
N GLY A 444 -26.66 -4.29 -4.96
CA GLY A 444 -26.48 -4.97 -3.66
C GLY A 444 -27.69 -5.78 -3.19
N SER A 445 -28.85 -5.65 -3.84
CA SER A 445 -30.05 -6.48 -3.61
C SER A 445 -30.06 -7.79 -4.41
N LYS A 446 -29.17 -7.95 -5.41
CA LYS A 446 -29.11 -9.16 -6.25
C LYS A 446 -28.00 -10.09 -5.80
N TYR A 447 -28.37 -11.32 -5.44
CA TYR A 447 -27.46 -12.34 -4.92
C TYR A 447 -27.16 -13.40 -5.98
N PHE A 448 -25.91 -13.88 -6.00
CA PHE A 448 -25.42 -14.86 -6.96
C PHE A 448 -24.73 -16.01 -6.22
N ALA A 449 -25.39 -17.17 -6.13
CA ALA A 449 -24.87 -18.34 -5.42
C ALA A 449 -23.71 -19.05 -6.15
N ALA A 450 -23.57 -18.82 -7.46
CA ALA A 450 -22.47 -19.29 -8.29
C ALA A 450 -22.39 -18.42 -9.54
N ASN A 451 -21.22 -18.42 -10.20
CA ASN A 451 -21.03 -17.77 -11.51
C ASN A 451 -21.56 -16.33 -11.56
N PRO A 452 -21.10 -15.44 -10.66
CA PRO A 452 -21.59 -14.07 -10.61
C PRO A 452 -21.21 -13.28 -11.87
N PRO A 453 -21.95 -12.19 -12.18
CA PRO A 453 -21.58 -11.28 -13.26
C PRO A 453 -20.24 -10.61 -12.97
N GLU A 454 -19.41 -10.52 -14.00
CA GLU A 454 -18.07 -9.94 -13.95
C GLU A 454 -17.76 -9.27 -15.29
N PHE A 455 -17.06 -8.14 -15.25
CA PHE A 455 -16.43 -7.55 -16.43
C PHE A 455 -15.04 -7.05 -16.09
N GLY A 456 -14.18 -6.94 -17.10
CA GLY A 456 -12.86 -6.40 -16.88
C GLY A 456 -11.91 -6.64 -18.04
N MET A 457 -10.63 -6.74 -17.67
CA MET A 457 -9.51 -6.78 -18.58
C MET A 457 -8.62 -7.99 -18.28
N ARG A 458 -8.05 -8.58 -19.32
CA ARG A 458 -6.87 -9.44 -19.21
C ARG A 458 -5.68 -8.62 -19.70
N VAL A 459 -4.70 -8.40 -18.84
CA VAL A 459 -3.49 -7.63 -19.12
C VAL A 459 -2.26 -8.51 -18.93
N ARG A 460 -1.11 -8.07 -19.45
CA ARG A 460 0.11 -8.90 -19.50
C ARG A 460 -0.19 -10.28 -20.09
N ALA A 461 -1.00 -10.27 -21.16
CA ALA A 461 -1.43 -11.49 -21.81
C ALA A 461 -0.41 -11.98 -22.85
N SER A 462 -0.28 -13.30 -22.99
CA SER A 462 0.46 -13.92 -24.09
C SER A 462 -0.27 -13.77 -25.43
N ALA A 463 0.44 -13.97 -26.53
CA ALA A 463 -0.11 -13.85 -27.89
C ALA A 463 -1.32 -14.78 -28.14
N ASP A 464 -1.28 -15.99 -27.56
CA ASP A 464 -2.34 -17.01 -27.62
C ASP A 464 -3.40 -16.84 -26.51
N ALA A 465 -3.28 -15.81 -25.68
CA ALA A 465 -4.11 -15.53 -24.51
C ALA A 465 -4.22 -16.67 -23.48
N SER A 466 -3.27 -17.63 -23.48
CA SER A 466 -3.23 -18.73 -22.51
C SER A 466 -2.70 -18.29 -21.13
N ARG A 467 -1.87 -17.23 -21.10
CA ARG A 467 -1.33 -16.63 -19.88
C ARG A 467 -1.79 -15.18 -19.77
N TYR A 468 -2.26 -14.76 -18.60
CA TYR A 468 -2.67 -13.37 -18.34
C TYR A 468 -2.88 -13.06 -16.86
N VAL A 469 -2.91 -11.77 -16.52
CA VAL A 469 -3.43 -11.25 -15.26
C VAL A 469 -4.83 -10.70 -15.50
N THR A 470 -5.78 -11.08 -14.65
CA THR A 470 -7.14 -10.55 -14.69
C THR A 470 -7.24 -9.31 -13.80
N VAL A 471 -7.84 -8.24 -14.31
CA VAL A 471 -8.28 -7.08 -13.53
C VAL A 471 -9.77 -6.88 -13.78
N ALA A 472 -10.60 -7.00 -12.74
CA ALA A 472 -12.05 -7.09 -12.92
C ALA A 472 -12.87 -6.46 -11.81
N VAL A 473 -14.09 -6.07 -12.17
CA VAL A 473 -15.18 -5.82 -11.23
C VAL A 473 -16.16 -6.99 -11.28
N ARG A 474 -16.42 -7.60 -10.12
CA ARG A 474 -17.22 -8.83 -9.99
C ARG A 474 -18.21 -8.73 -8.84
N MET A 475 -19.45 -9.22 -9.02
CA MET A 475 -20.34 -9.47 -7.89
C MET A 475 -19.84 -10.64 -7.03
N PRO A 476 -19.90 -10.58 -5.69
CA PRO A 476 -19.44 -11.67 -4.85
C PRO A 476 -20.33 -12.90 -4.99
N ILE A 477 -19.78 -14.07 -4.67
CA ILE A 477 -20.58 -15.28 -4.49
C ILE A 477 -21.22 -15.20 -3.10
N ALA A 478 -22.44 -14.66 -3.05
CA ALA A 478 -23.14 -14.36 -1.80
C ALA A 478 -24.58 -14.90 -1.83
N ASN A 479 -25.07 -15.27 -0.64
CA ASN A 479 -26.43 -15.73 -0.43
C ASN A 479 -27.25 -14.64 0.28
N ALA A 480 -28.53 -14.50 -0.08
CA ALA A 480 -29.44 -13.55 0.57
C ALA A 480 -29.63 -13.87 2.07
N THR A 481 -29.64 -15.16 2.40
CA THR A 481 -29.71 -15.65 3.77
C THR A 481 -28.35 -16.21 4.19
N PRO A 482 -27.85 -15.89 5.41
CA PRO A 482 -26.63 -16.48 5.93
C PRO A 482 -26.67 -18.01 5.92
N THR A 483 -25.54 -18.62 5.56
CA THR A 483 -25.38 -20.07 5.52
C THR A 483 -25.14 -20.59 6.94
N ARG A 484 -26.02 -21.47 7.44
CA ARG A 484 -25.93 -22.08 8.79
C ARG A 484 -25.16 -23.40 8.76
N GLY A 485 -24.43 -23.70 9.84
CA GLY A 485 -23.65 -24.93 9.99
C GLY A 485 -22.28 -24.90 9.30
N TYR A 486 -21.89 -23.71 8.84
CA TYR A 486 -20.62 -23.47 8.16
C TYR A 486 -20.01 -22.16 8.65
N ARG A 487 -18.68 -22.08 8.51
CA ARG A 487 -17.92 -20.86 8.70
C ARG A 487 -17.11 -20.53 7.45
N GLN A 488 -16.83 -19.25 7.29
CA GLN A 488 -15.78 -18.75 6.41
C GLN A 488 -14.43 -18.82 7.12
N PRO A 489 -13.45 -19.62 6.63
CA PRO A 489 -12.07 -19.49 7.09
C PRO A 489 -11.43 -18.25 6.46
N GLY A 490 -10.32 -17.78 7.02
CA GLY A 490 -9.56 -16.66 6.49
C GLY A 490 -8.84 -15.85 7.55
N THR A 491 -8.28 -14.72 7.13
CA THR A 491 -7.62 -13.77 8.03
C THR A 491 -8.65 -12.99 8.82
N VAL A 492 -8.73 -13.23 10.14
CA VAL A 492 -9.61 -12.50 11.05
C VAL A 492 -9.05 -11.10 11.27
N LEU A 493 -9.84 -10.09 10.92
CA LEU A 493 -9.52 -8.67 11.12
C LEU A 493 -9.85 -8.21 12.54
N GLN A 494 -11.02 -8.64 13.02
CA GLN A 494 -11.62 -8.19 14.27
C GLN A 494 -12.69 -9.18 14.72
N GLU A 495 -12.85 -9.32 16.03
CA GLU A 495 -13.98 -10.01 16.64
C GLU A 495 -14.78 -9.03 17.52
N VAL A 496 -16.11 -9.15 17.49
CA VAL A 496 -17.01 -8.29 18.24
C VAL A 496 -18.09 -9.12 18.90
N ALA A 497 -18.24 -8.99 20.22
CA ALA A 497 -19.35 -9.57 20.95
C ALA A 497 -20.67 -8.96 20.46
N VAL A 498 -21.70 -9.80 20.31
CA VAL A 498 -23.06 -9.37 19.95
C VAL A 498 -24.03 -9.82 21.03
N SER A 499 -25.02 -8.99 21.33
CA SER A 499 -26.13 -9.39 22.20
C SER A 499 -26.90 -10.53 21.54
N ASP A 500 -27.46 -11.42 22.34
CA ASP A 500 -28.31 -12.54 21.88
C ASP A 500 -29.72 -12.05 21.42
N ASP A 501 -29.82 -10.82 20.90
CA ASP A 501 -31.06 -10.21 20.41
C ASP A 501 -31.57 -10.86 19.11
N VAL A 502 -32.78 -10.46 18.71
CA VAL A 502 -33.62 -11.03 17.64
C VAL A 502 -32.92 -11.15 16.26
N ASP A 503 -31.82 -10.40 16.00
CA ASP A 503 -31.07 -10.46 14.73
C ASP A 503 -29.54 -10.25 14.87
N ALA A 504 -28.86 -11.15 15.57
CA ALA A 504 -27.40 -11.14 15.67
C ALA A 504 -26.68 -11.23 14.30
N ALA A 505 -27.27 -11.95 13.34
CA ALA A 505 -26.73 -12.10 12.00
C ALA A 505 -26.77 -10.77 11.20
N GLY A 506 -27.88 -10.04 11.26
CA GLY A 506 -28.00 -8.71 10.67
C GLY A 506 -27.05 -7.70 11.31
N SER A 507 -26.79 -7.82 12.62
CA SER A 507 -25.76 -7.02 13.31
C SER A 507 -24.36 -7.31 12.76
N CYS A 508 -23.96 -8.59 12.62
CA CYS A 508 -22.68 -8.95 12.00
C CYS A 508 -22.57 -8.41 10.56
N ALA A 509 -23.62 -8.56 9.75
CA ALA A 509 -23.64 -8.07 8.38
C ALA A 509 -23.46 -6.55 8.31
N THR A 510 -24.16 -5.80 9.16
CA THR A 510 -24.07 -4.33 9.22
C THR A 510 -22.68 -3.85 9.64
N GLN A 511 -22.11 -4.47 10.68
CA GLN A 511 -20.77 -4.12 11.16
C GLN A 511 -19.67 -4.46 10.14
N CYS A 512 -19.76 -5.61 9.48
CA CYS A 512 -18.84 -5.95 8.38
C CYS A 512 -18.94 -4.92 7.23
N LEU A 513 -20.16 -4.47 6.90
CA LEU A 513 -20.37 -3.52 5.83
C LEU A 513 -19.86 -2.11 6.17
N GLN A 514 -20.14 -1.62 7.38
CA GLN A 514 -19.93 -0.22 7.75
C GLN A 514 -18.69 0.01 8.61
N ALA A 515 -18.44 -0.86 9.60
CA ALA A 515 -17.40 -0.65 10.60
C ALA A 515 -16.02 -1.11 10.12
N VAL A 516 -15.95 -2.20 9.35
CA VAL A 516 -14.68 -2.83 8.98
C VAL A 516 -14.45 -2.71 7.46
N PRO A 517 -13.66 -1.74 6.98
CA PRO A 517 -13.58 -1.41 5.55
C PRO A 517 -13.01 -2.56 4.69
N LEU A 518 -12.18 -3.43 5.26
CA LEU A 518 -11.59 -4.61 4.62
C LEU A 518 -12.42 -5.89 4.75
N CYS A 519 -13.58 -5.84 5.42
CA CYS A 519 -14.38 -7.05 5.64
C CYS A 519 -15.04 -7.52 4.34
N GLU A 520 -14.73 -8.75 3.95
CA GLU A 520 -15.27 -9.46 2.80
C GLU A 520 -16.09 -10.69 3.20
N ALA A 521 -16.01 -11.11 4.46
CA ALA A 521 -16.86 -12.16 5.03
C ALA A 521 -17.02 -11.97 6.54
N TRP A 522 -18.06 -12.57 7.11
CA TRP A 522 -18.27 -12.59 8.54
C TRP A 522 -18.77 -13.96 9.01
N ASN A 523 -18.40 -14.33 10.23
CA ASN A 523 -18.93 -15.49 10.94
C ASN A 523 -19.68 -15.01 12.18
N LEU A 524 -20.89 -15.50 12.41
CA LEU A 524 -21.58 -15.43 13.69
C LEU A 524 -21.42 -16.78 14.38
N ARG A 525 -20.87 -16.79 15.59
CA ARG A 525 -20.85 -17.98 16.45
C ARG A 525 -21.76 -17.75 17.64
N LEU A 526 -22.72 -18.67 17.79
CA LEU A 526 -23.65 -18.68 18.91
C LEU A 526 -23.08 -19.58 20.01
N ASN A 527 -22.91 -19.06 21.21
CA ASN A 527 -22.47 -19.86 22.35
C ASN A 527 -23.21 -19.45 23.63
N ALA A 528 -23.31 -20.38 24.59
CA ALA A 528 -24.01 -20.15 25.87
C ALA A 528 -23.30 -19.15 26.80
N SER A 529 -22.07 -18.75 26.48
CA SER A 529 -21.21 -17.85 27.24
C SER A 529 -21.07 -16.45 26.61
N GLY A 530 -21.84 -16.14 25.54
CA GLY A 530 -21.79 -14.90 24.76
C GLY A 530 -21.49 -15.11 23.26
N SER A 531 -22.44 -14.71 22.40
CA SER A 531 -22.29 -14.74 20.94
C SER A 531 -21.30 -13.69 20.41
N TYR A 532 -20.62 -13.99 19.30
CA TYR A 532 -19.67 -13.06 18.67
C TYR A 532 -19.66 -13.14 17.14
N CYS A 533 -19.33 -12.01 16.51
CA CYS A 533 -18.99 -11.90 15.10
C CYS A 533 -17.48 -11.94 14.91
N SER A 534 -16.98 -12.69 13.93
CA SER A 534 -15.61 -12.56 13.41
C SER A 534 -15.67 -11.98 12.00
N PHE A 535 -14.90 -10.92 11.71
CA PHE A 535 -14.83 -10.25 10.41
C PHE A 535 -13.55 -10.64 9.67
N LEU A 536 -13.64 -10.98 8.38
CA LEU A 536 -12.54 -11.57 7.62
C LEU A 536 -12.26 -10.79 6.33
N SER A 537 -10.99 -10.68 5.94
CA SER A 537 -10.55 -10.01 4.69
C SER A 537 -10.35 -10.94 3.50
N THR A 538 -10.33 -12.25 3.71
CA THR A 538 -10.04 -13.24 2.65
C THR A 538 -10.98 -14.43 2.79
N PRO A 539 -12.17 -14.42 2.19
CA PRO A 539 -13.05 -15.57 2.20
C PRO A 539 -12.42 -16.74 1.43
N ALA A 540 -12.71 -17.95 1.88
CA ALA A 540 -12.20 -19.19 1.31
C ALA A 540 -13.36 -20.21 1.20
N PRO A 541 -13.14 -21.41 0.64
CA PRO A 541 -14.17 -22.44 0.64
C PRO A 541 -14.67 -22.71 2.06
N LEU A 542 -15.99 -22.82 2.21
CA LEU A 542 -16.65 -22.98 3.51
C LEU A 542 -16.18 -24.24 4.24
N GLU A 543 -16.01 -24.12 5.55
CA GLU A 543 -15.71 -25.23 6.45
C GLU A 543 -16.93 -25.55 7.32
N VAL A 544 -17.15 -26.83 7.61
CA VAL A 544 -18.26 -27.27 8.49
C VAL A 544 -18.00 -26.76 9.91
N ASP A 545 -18.96 -26.04 10.46
CA ASP A 545 -19.00 -25.58 11.84
C ASP A 545 -20.47 -25.45 12.28
N CYS A 546 -20.99 -26.48 12.94
CA CYS A 546 -22.40 -26.60 13.30
C CYS A 546 -22.90 -25.47 14.22
N THR A 547 -21.99 -24.70 14.82
CA THR A 547 -22.30 -23.59 15.73
C THR A 547 -22.25 -22.22 15.04
N ALA A 548 -21.85 -22.19 13.77
CA ALA A 548 -21.62 -20.96 13.03
C ALA A 548 -22.71 -20.68 11.99
N GLN A 549 -22.86 -19.40 11.70
CA GLN A 549 -23.53 -18.89 10.51
C GLN A 549 -22.58 -17.93 9.81
N THR A 550 -22.63 -17.86 8.48
CA THR A 550 -21.72 -16.99 7.73
C THR A 550 -22.37 -16.41 6.49
N SER A 551 -21.90 -15.23 6.08
CA SER A 551 -22.22 -14.64 4.78
C SER A 551 -21.09 -13.72 4.32
N LEU A 552 -21.20 -13.27 3.07
CA LEU A 552 -20.35 -12.25 2.48
C LEU A 552 -21.17 -10.97 2.27
N PRO A 553 -20.58 -9.77 2.42
CA PRO A 553 -21.21 -8.54 1.98
C PRO A 553 -21.52 -8.62 0.48
N ASN A 554 -22.76 -8.35 0.10
CA ASN A 554 -23.18 -8.35 -1.30
C ASN A 554 -22.82 -7.01 -1.98
N VAL A 555 -21.52 -6.73 -2.08
CA VAL A 555 -20.97 -5.51 -2.67
C VAL A 555 -20.01 -5.93 -3.78
N PRO A 556 -20.05 -5.29 -4.98
CA PRO A 556 -19.10 -5.59 -6.04
C PRO A 556 -17.66 -5.52 -5.53
N LEU A 557 -16.77 -6.33 -6.09
CA LEU A 557 -15.35 -6.42 -5.74
C LEU A 557 -14.50 -5.92 -6.90
N LEU A 558 -13.45 -5.16 -6.61
CA LEU A 558 -12.34 -4.88 -7.54
C LEU A 558 -11.24 -5.91 -7.25
N LEU A 559 -10.80 -6.63 -8.29
CA LEU A 559 -9.92 -7.77 -8.14
C LEU A 559 -8.76 -7.73 -9.13
N VAL A 560 -7.59 -8.16 -8.67
CA VAL A 560 -6.43 -8.54 -9.48
C VAL A 560 -6.15 -10.02 -9.24
N GLU A 561 -6.41 -10.85 -10.23
CA GLU A 561 -6.22 -12.31 -10.16
C GLU A 561 -5.03 -12.75 -11.03
N ARG A 562 -4.14 -13.55 -10.45
CA ARG A 562 -2.86 -13.94 -11.07
C ARG A 562 -2.76 -15.43 -11.37
N ALA A 563 -3.79 -16.22 -11.06
CA ALA A 563 -3.80 -17.67 -11.22
C ALA A 563 -3.51 -18.12 -12.66
N ALA A 564 -3.96 -17.36 -13.68
CA ALA A 564 -3.73 -17.66 -15.09
C ALA A 564 -2.40 -17.09 -15.63
N SER A 565 -1.57 -16.44 -14.81
CA SER A 565 -0.41 -15.67 -15.31
C SER A 565 0.89 -16.48 -15.41
N SER A 566 0.96 -17.61 -14.70
CA SER A 566 2.22 -18.33 -14.42
C SER A 566 3.23 -17.47 -13.65
N SER A 567 2.76 -16.52 -12.84
CA SER A 567 3.61 -15.75 -11.93
C SER A 567 4.36 -16.65 -10.96
N ILE A 568 5.63 -16.33 -10.69
CA ILE A 568 6.44 -16.99 -9.65
C ILE A 568 6.25 -16.37 -8.25
N GLY A 569 5.52 -15.25 -8.16
CA GLY A 569 5.10 -14.64 -6.89
C GLY A 569 3.78 -15.22 -6.39
N SER A 570 3.10 -14.47 -5.52
CA SER A 570 1.81 -14.90 -4.98
C SER A 570 0.73 -15.02 -6.08
N LEU A 571 -0.02 -16.12 -6.05
CA LEU A 571 -1.18 -16.35 -6.93
C LEU A 571 -2.51 -15.97 -6.27
N THR A 572 -2.50 -15.64 -4.98
CA THR A 572 -3.69 -15.20 -4.25
C THR A 572 -4.28 -13.96 -4.92
N SER A 573 -5.59 -13.94 -5.12
CA SER A 573 -6.29 -12.76 -5.62
C SER A 573 -6.16 -11.62 -4.63
N VAL A 574 -5.97 -10.41 -5.14
CA VAL A 574 -5.83 -9.20 -4.34
C VAL A 574 -6.92 -8.24 -4.75
N GLY A 575 -7.60 -7.65 -3.78
CA GLY A 575 -8.75 -6.82 -4.08
C GLY A 575 -9.51 -6.40 -2.84
N GLY A 576 -10.68 -5.81 -3.09
CA GLY A 576 -11.55 -5.30 -2.05
C GLY A 576 -12.91 -4.89 -2.58
N ARG A 577 -13.79 -4.50 -1.66
CA ARG A 577 -15.11 -3.97 -1.99
C ARG A 577 -15.00 -2.70 -2.83
N ALA A 578 -15.72 -2.67 -3.92
CA ALA A 578 -15.70 -1.64 -4.94
C ALA A 578 -17.12 -1.32 -5.43
N PRO A 579 -17.96 -0.70 -4.58
CA PRO A 579 -19.30 -0.29 -4.98
C PRO A 579 -19.24 0.61 -6.22
N LEU A 580 -20.32 0.60 -7.01
CA LEU A 580 -20.50 1.60 -8.07
C LEU A 580 -20.62 2.99 -7.44
N THR A 581 -20.08 4.00 -8.11
CA THR A 581 -20.18 5.38 -7.63
C THR A 581 -21.60 5.90 -7.76
N VAL A 582 -22.02 6.75 -6.82
CA VAL A 582 -23.29 7.47 -6.87
C VAL A 582 -23.30 8.44 -8.05
N ALA A 583 -22.15 9.07 -8.34
CA ALA A 583 -22.01 9.99 -9.46
C ALA A 583 -22.26 9.32 -10.83
N HIS A 584 -21.81 8.07 -11.00
CA HIS A 584 -21.75 7.39 -12.28
C HIS A 584 -22.12 5.91 -12.19
N PRO A 585 -23.37 5.56 -11.87
CA PRO A 585 -23.78 4.16 -11.71
C PRO A 585 -23.86 3.38 -13.03
N SER A 586 -23.79 4.06 -14.18
CA SER A 586 -23.91 3.48 -15.51
C SER A 586 -22.57 3.17 -16.19
N TYR A 587 -21.44 3.53 -15.57
CA TYR A 587 -20.13 3.15 -16.08
C TYR A 587 -19.13 2.89 -14.97
N VAL A 588 -18.08 2.15 -15.31
CA VAL A 588 -16.89 1.99 -14.46
C VAL A 588 -15.64 2.24 -15.29
N LYS A 589 -14.78 3.12 -14.81
CA LYS A 589 -13.47 3.37 -15.39
C LYS A 589 -12.41 2.58 -14.63
N LEU A 590 -11.64 1.76 -15.32
CA LEU A 590 -10.43 1.11 -14.82
C LEU A 590 -9.21 1.76 -15.49
N HIS A 591 -8.35 2.38 -14.69
CA HIS A 591 -7.11 3.00 -15.13
C HIS A 591 -5.93 2.26 -14.50
N LEU A 592 -5.11 1.62 -15.33
CA LEU A 592 -4.04 0.73 -14.91
C LEU A 592 -2.68 1.32 -15.28
N PHE A 593 -1.72 1.17 -14.37
CA PHE A 593 -0.29 1.34 -14.64
C PHE A 593 0.41 0.01 -14.45
N ILE A 594 1.11 -0.45 -15.49
CA ILE A 594 1.76 -1.76 -15.58
C ILE A 594 3.26 -1.54 -15.77
N ASP A 595 4.05 -1.80 -14.73
CA ASP A 595 5.48 -1.50 -14.68
C ASP A 595 6.33 -2.74 -14.42
N ASP A 596 6.31 -3.66 -15.39
CA ASP A 596 6.89 -4.99 -15.30
C ASP A 596 6.42 -5.81 -14.08
N SER A 597 7.00 -5.64 -12.89
CA SER A 597 6.56 -6.40 -11.71
C SER A 597 5.43 -5.79 -10.90
N ALA A 598 4.90 -4.64 -11.32
CA ALA A 598 3.82 -3.94 -10.64
C ALA A 598 2.62 -3.71 -11.55
N ILE A 599 1.42 -3.85 -10.98
CA ILE A 599 0.17 -3.42 -11.58
C ILE A 599 -0.57 -2.59 -10.52
N GLU A 600 -0.77 -1.31 -10.80
CA GLU A 600 -1.68 -0.46 -10.03
C GLU A 600 -2.98 -0.28 -10.80
N VAL A 601 -4.12 -0.45 -10.11
CA VAL A 601 -5.46 -0.36 -10.68
C VAL A 601 -6.24 0.71 -9.94
N TYR A 602 -6.68 1.73 -10.67
CA TYR A 602 -7.48 2.84 -10.16
C TYR A 602 -8.90 2.73 -10.73
N LYS A 603 -9.88 2.44 -9.87
CA LYS A 603 -11.30 2.45 -10.25
C LYS A 603 -11.87 3.86 -10.07
N ASP A 604 -12.54 4.37 -11.09
CA ASP A 604 -13.25 5.67 -11.11
C ASP A 604 -12.41 6.80 -10.50
N ASP A 605 -11.22 7.02 -11.08
CA ASP A 605 -10.24 8.02 -10.61
C ASP A 605 -9.83 7.82 -9.14
N GLY A 606 -9.62 6.57 -8.75
CA GLY A 606 -9.04 6.19 -7.47
C GLY A 606 -10.04 6.20 -6.31
N THR A 607 -11.34 6.07 -6.58
CA THR A 607 -12.33 5.81 -5.53
C THR A 607 -11.99 4.54 -4.77
N GLU A 608 -11.56 3.51 -5.49
CA GLU A 608 -10.89 2.32 -4.94
C GLU A 608 -9.61 2.05 -5.74
N VAL A 609 -8.56 1.60 -5.04
CA VAL A 609 -7.25 1.33 -5.64
C VAL A 609 -6.71 -0.02 -5.21
N VAL A 610 -6.07 -0.73 -6.13
CA VAL A 610 -5.35 -1.99 -5.86
C VAL A 610 -3.95 -1.93 -6.46
N SER A 611 -2.93 -2.07 -5.62
CA SER A 611 -1.55 -2.32 -6.05
C SER A 611 -1.23 -3.80 -5.93
N SER A 612 -0.73 -4.40 -7.00
CA SER A 612 -0.40 -5.82 -7.05
C SER A 612 0.99 -6.04 -7.63
N ARG A 613 1.68 -7.07 -7.15
CA ARG A 613 2.94 -7.54 -7.73
C ARG A 613 2.70 -8.71 -8.67
N VAL A 614 3.53 -8.83 -9.70
CA VAL A 614 3.45 -9.96 -10.63
C VAL A 614 4.83 -10.26 -11.21
N TYR A 615 5.23 -11.53 -11.26
CA TYR A 615 6.58 -11.90 -11.68
C TYR A 615 6.49 -12.95 -12.77
N LEU A 616 6.47 -12.49 -14.02
CA LEU A 616 6.16 -13.33 -15.18
C LEU A 616 7.42 -13.77 -15.92
N PRO A 617 7.81 -15.05 -15.87
CA PRO A 617 8.90 -15.57 -16.70
C PRO A 617 8.61 -15.35 -18.19
N GLY A 618 9.62 -14.88 -18.94
CA GLY A 618 9.46 -14.50 -20.35
C GLY A 618 8.58 -13.25 -20.55
N GLY A 619 8.50 -12.40 -19.53
CA GLY A 619 7.53 -11.30 -19.42
C GLY A 619 7.55 -10.27 -20.54
N ASP A 620 8.61 -10.19 -21.35
CA ASP A 620 8.70 -9.28 -22.49
C ASP A 620 7.72 -9.64 -23.61
N SER A 621 7.35 -10.92 -23.73
CA SER A 621 6.32 -11.38 -24.68
C SER A 621 4.88 -11.15 -24.21
N LEU A 622 4.72 -10.83 -22.92
CA LEU A 622 3.42 -10.73 -22.25
C LEU A 622 2.97 -9.29 -22.20
N THR A 623 2.53 -8.77 -23.35
CA THR A 623 2.14 -7.36 -23.54
C THR A 623 0.69 -7.20 -23.97
N GLY A 624 -0.04 -8.31 -24.09
CA GLY A 624 -1.40 -8.32 -24.60
C GLY A 624 -2.42 -7.71 -23.63
N VAL A 625 -3.45 -7.11 -24.21
CA VAL A 625 -4.61 -6.53 -23.53
C VAL A 625 -5.88 -7.02 -24.22
N SER A 626 -6.83 -7.52 -23.46
CA SER A 626 -8.18 -7.85 -23.95
C SER A 626 -9.24 -7.50 -22.92
N LEU A 627 -10.47 -7.25 -23.39
CA LEU A 627 -11.64 -6.98 -22.54
C LEU A 627 -12.57 -8.18 -22.54
N TYR A 628 -13.30 -8.41 -21.46
CA TYR A 628 -14.26 -9.51 -21.41
C TYR A 628 -15.42 -9.21 -20.45
N THR A 629 -16.53 -9.93 -20.65
CA THR A 629 -17.56 -10.10 -19.62
C THR A 629 -17.70 -11.58 -19.25
N ARG A 630 -18.36 -11.88 -18.14
CA ARG A 630 -18.72 -13.22 -17.71
C ARG A 630 -20.09 -13.18 -17.05
N ASN A 631 -20.96 -14.14 -17.39
CA ASN A 631 -22.31 -14.29 -16.82
C ASN A 631 -23.15 -13.01 -16.84
N MET A 632 -22.99 -12.22 -17.89
CA MET A 632 -23.80 -11.04 -18.17
C MET A 632 -23.86 -10.81 -19.67
N ASP A 633 -24.82 -9.97 -20.09
CA ASP A 633 -24.98 -9.58 -21.47
C ASP A 633 -23.76 -8.81 -21.99
N ALA A 634 -23.69 -8.68 -23.32
CA ALA A 634 -22.66 -7.86 -23.95
C ALA A 634 -22.77 -6.41 -23.48
N ILE A 635 -21.61 -5.78 -23.27
CA ILE A 635 -21.51 -4.37 -22.89
C ILE A 635 -20.66 -3.61 -23.90
N THR A 636 -20.67 -2.29 -23.78
CA THR A 636 -19.81 -1.41 -24.58
C THR A 636 -18.65 -0.93 -23.73
N ALA A 637 -17.47 -0.79 -24.33
CA ALA A 637 -16.32 -0.19 -23.67
C ALA A 637 -15.49 0.71 -24.59
N ASP A 638 -14.92 1.74 -23.99
CA ASP A 638 -13.85 2.54 -24.59
C ASP A 638 -12.53 2.11 -23.96
N VAL A 639 -11.46 2.01 -24.76
CA VAL A 639 -10.15 1.58 -24.26
C VAL A 639 -9.03 2.32 -24.98
N THR A 640 -7.97 2.64 -24.24
CA THR A 640 -6.72 3.17 -24.80
C THR A 640 -5.52 2.56 -24.07
N VAL A 641 -4.49 2.20 -24.83
CA VAL A 641 -3.23 1.64 -24.33
C VAL A 641 -2.07 2.52 -24.78
N PHE A 642 -1.27 2.98 -23.82
CA PHE A 642 0.00 3.67 -24.05
C PHE A 642 1.16 2.78 -23.61
N THR A 643 2.26 2.81 -24.35
CA THR A 643 3.56 2.40 -23.82
C THR A 643 4.16 3.53 -22.98
N MET A 644 4.94 3.17 -21.96
CA MET A 644 5.53 4.12 -21.00
C MET A 644 7.05 4.15 -21.12
N SER A 645 7.62 5.36 -21.02
CA SER A 645 9.05 5.63 -20.95
C SER A 645 9.55 5.45 -19.52
N SER A 646 10.86 5.27 -19.35
CA SER A 646 11.47 5.26 -18.02
C SER A 646 11.45 6.66 -17.39
N MET A 647 11.15 6.72 -16.08
CA MET A 647 11.30 7.94 -15.28
C MET A 647 12.76 8.38 -15.09
N TRP A 648 13.72 7.48 -15.32
CA TRP A 648 15.15 7.75 -15.14
C TRP A 648 15.80 8.36 -16.40
N ALA A 649 15.04 8.48 -17.49
CA ALA A 649 15.53 9.17 -18.69
C ALA A 649 15.76 10.66 -18.38
N ALA A 650 16.77 11.27 -19.00
CA ALA A 650 16.94 12.71 -18.93
C ALA A 650 15.69 13.39 -19.51
N ALA A 651 15.14 14.41 -18.83
CA ALA A 651 13.99 15.18 -19.31
C ALA A 651 14.19 15.82 -20.71
N ALA A 652 15.43 15.81 -21.20
CA ALA A 652 15.85 16.35 -22.50
C ALA A 652 15.44 15.45 -23.68
N ALA A 653 14.15 15.51 -24.06
CA ALA A 653 13.68 15.29 -25.44
C ALA A 653 12.23 15.75 -25.68
N ASN A 654 11.37 15.78 -24.65
CA ASN A 654 9.91 15.93 -24.87
C ASN A 654 9.37 17.37 -24.80
N ASN A 655 10.20 18.36 -24.45
CA ASN A 655 9.81 19.78 -24.42
C ASN A 655 9.47 20.37 -25.81
N ALA A 656 9.72 19.65 -26.90
CA ALA A 656 9.29 20.00 -28.26
C ALA A 656 7.91 19.42 -28.62
N ALA A 657 7.51 18.27 -28.05
CA ALA A 657 6.25 17.60 -28.37
C ALA A 657 5.07 18.13 -27.53
N THR A 658 5.30 18.51 -26.27
CA THR A 658 4.26 19.06 -25.38
C THR A 658 3.79 20.46 -25.76
N ARG A 659 4.61 21.26 -26.47
CA ARG A 659 4.18 22.55 -27.04
C ARG A 659 3.31 22.41 -28.29
N ALA A 660 3.33 21.27 -28.96
CA ALA A 660 2.50 21.01 -30.13
C ALA A 660 1.10 20.46 -29.77
N ASN A 661 0.99 19.67 -28.69
CA ASN A 661 -0.28 19.03 -28.29
C ASN A 661 -1.17 19.87 -27.35
N SER A 662 -0.65 20.97 -26.79
CA SER A 662 -1.44 21.90 -25.95
C SER A 662 -2.20 22.95 -26.76
N ALA A 663 -2.07 22.95 -28.09
CA ALA A 663 -2.76 23.88 -28.99
C ALA A 663 -4.01 23.28 -29.67
N SER A 664 -4.38 22.02 -29.39
CA SER A 664 -5.48 21.34 -30.10
C SER A 664 -6.56 20.73 -29.20
N VAL A 665 -6.60 21.07 -27.91
CA VAL A 665 -7.73 20.74 -27.02
C VAL A 665 -7.98 21.92 -26.09
N LEU A 666 -8.64 22.95 -26.62
CA LEU A 666 -9.50 23.87 -25.88
C LEU A 666 -10.95 23.56 -26.24
#